data_AF-A0A379FEV8-F1
#
_entry.id   AF-A0A379FEV8-F1
#
_cell.length_a   1.000
_cell.length_b   1.000
_cell.length_c   1.000
_cell.angle_alpha   90.00
_cell.angle_beta   90.00
_cell.angle_gamma   90.00
#
_symmetry.space_group_name_H-M   'P 1'
#
loop_
_entity.id
_entity.type
_entity.pdbx_description
1 polymer ?
#
loop_
_entity_poly.entity_id
_entity_poly.type
_entity_poly.pdbx_seq_one_letter_code
_entity_poly.pdbx_strand_id
1 'polypeptide(L)'
;MKKLCEFDYSSPDKDVESLKRSIVYKLMFIVGTSPKYATPTDWLNATSYAIRDRLVERWLKSTKAELSPKVKQVYYISMEFLMGRFLTNAMLSLGVYHEVKGALKELGLDLEKQIELEPDPGLGNGGLGRLAACFLDSCATLGYPVTGYGIRYEYGMFRQKIENGEQHEVADNWLEKGNPWEFPRYDLLFEVGFGGRLQQEGENNYWVDTLNVMAQPYDSIVPGYNTQATDTIRLWSAKANSAFNLGKFNKGEYLEATETKDRSENISRILYPDDSTISGKMLRLQQEYFLVSASVQDILQRHYHLHQRFDNLKDFIAIHLNDTHPVLAIPELMRQLIDNHGFSWDEAWEQTIHIFSYTNHTLMGEALETWPVDMLGRSLPRHLQIIFQINDKFLKYVREQHAEDNDLLRRISIIDEENGRNVRMAWLAVIISHQVNGVSELHSQLMVQSLFADFAMIYPKKFCNITNGITPRRWLALANPSLSQIIDNQIGTYWRTNLEQLGELMPLVKDNNFLHQLKDSKRLNKQNLANIIQQDLNITINPDALFDVQIKRIHEYKRQLLNVLGIITRYNRILQNPEQNWVPRVFIFGGKAASAYYNAKKIINLINDISVKINNDVRIKDKLKVIFIPNYGVSLAQHIIPAADLSEQISLAGTEASGTGNMKFALNGALTIGTLDGANIEIGEHVGFENMFIFGHNAQEVAELRLRYSPRRYYDEDIELHTVLNQIANGFFNQNNPDKYKSIFDSLIEFGDHYQVLADYRSYVDTQDSVDRLYQDENAWLRKSALTICQMGYFSADRAVTEYMQRIWKASAITL
;
A
#
# COMPACT_ATOMS: atom_id res chain seq x y z
N MET A 1 -23.59 -36.20 10.22
CA MET A 1 -23.10 -35.95 8.84
C MET A 1 -21.80 -36.72 8.54
N LYS A 2 -21.72 -38.05 8.78
CA LYS A 2 -20.49 -38.86 8.57
C LYS A 2 -20.33 -39.43 7.14
N LYS A 3 -21.24 -39.10 6.21
CA LYS A 3 -21.31 -39.69 4.85
C LYS A 3 -20.92 -38.75 3.71
N LEU A 4 -20.48 -37.52 3.99
CA LEU A 4 -20.14 -36.52 2.97
C LEU A 4 -18.63 -36.41 2.68
N CYS A 5 -17.80 -37.26 3.28
CA CYS A 5 -16.37 -37.23 3.07
C CYS A 5 -15.99 -38.32 2.07
N GLU A 6 -15.39 -37.90 0.95
CA GLU A 6 -14.82 -38.72 -0.14
C GLU A 6 -15.80 -39.05 -1.27
N PHE A 7 -16.08 -38.01 -2.08
CA PHE A 7 -16.55 -38.19 -3.46
C PHE A 7 -15.34 -38.15 -4.40
N ASP A 8 -15.31 -39.05 -5.39
CA ASP A 8 -14.32 -38.98 -6.47
C ASP A 8 -14.52 -37.71 -7.29
N TYR A 9 -13.45 -36.94 -7.48
CA TYR A 9 -13.44 -35.78 -8.37
C TYR A 9 -12.13 -35.77 -9.18
N SER A 10 -12.18 -35.21 -10.40
CA SER A 10 -11.00 -35.09 -11.25
C SER A 10 -10.30 -33.76 -11.00
N SER A 11 -9.09 -33.81 -10.44
CA SER A 11 -8.23 -32.64 -10.32
C SER A 11 -7.81 -32.14 -11.70
N PRO A 12 -7.87 -30.82 -11.98
CA PRO A 12 -7.45 -30.27 -13.26
C PRO A 12 -5.92 -30.30 -13.43
N ASP A 13 -5.42 -31.03 -14.43
CA ASP A 13 -3.98 -31.09 -14.78
C ASP A 13 -3.49 -29.74 -15.35
N LYS A 14 -2.18 -29.51 -15.38
CA LYS A 14 -1.52 -28.25 -15.75
C LYS A 14 -1.04 -28.20 -17.21
N ASP A 15 -1.11 -29.31 -17.94
CA ASP A 15 -0.69 -29.35 -19.34
C ASP A 15 -1.58 -28.49 -20.27
N VAL A 16 -1.06 -28.18 -21.46
CA VAL A 16 -1.71 -27.31 -22.45
C VAL A 16 -3.11 -27.81 -22.85
N GLU A 17 -3.28 -29.11 -23.06
CA GLU A 17 -4.57 -29.67 -23.48
C GLU A 17 -5.61 -29.59 -22.36
N SER A 18 -5.20 -29.91 -21.13
CA SER A 18 -6.06 -29.81 -19.95
C SER A 18 -6.47 -28.36 -19.67
N LEU A 19 -5.55 -27.41 -19.81
CA LEU A 19 -5.85 -25.97 -19.69
C LEU A 19 -6.81 -25.51 -20.78
N LYS A 20 -6.54 -25.83 -22.05
CA LYS A 20 -7.42 -25.49 -23.18
C LYS A 20 -8.84 -26.01 -22.96
N ARG A 21 -8.98 -27.28 -22.56
CA ARG A 21 -10.29 -27.88 -22.22
C ARG A 21 -10.96 -27.16 -21.05
N SER A 22 -10.21 -26.85 -20.00
CA SER A 22 -10.72 -26.11 -18.83
C SER A 22 -11.22 -24.73 -19.22
N ILE A 23 -10.44 -23.98 -20.00
CA ILE A 23 -10.79 -22.61 -20.44
C ILE A 23 -12.08 -22.64 -21.28
N VAL A 24 -12.15 -23.51 -22.29
CA VAL A 24 -13.36 -23.64 -23.13
C VAL A 24 -14.56 -24.10 -22.30
N TYR A 25 -14.37 -25.03 -21.37
CA TYR A 25 -15.43 -25.46 -20.45
C TYR A 25 -15.95 -24.30 -19.62
N LYS A 26 -15.05 -23.51 -19.01
CA LYS A 26 -15.44 -22.33 -18.20
C LYS A 26 -16.14 -21.29 -19.05
N LEU A 27 -15.70 -21.07 -20.28
CA LEU A 27 -16.37 -20.16 -21.21
C LEU A 27 -17.82 -20.59 -21.48
N MET A 28 -18.04 -21.87 -21.77
CA MET A 28 -19.37 -22.37 -22.14
C MET A 28 -20.31 -22.52 -20.95
N PHE A 29 -19.82 -23.00 -19.82
CA PHE A 29 -20.68 -23.45 -18.70
C PHE A 29 -20.66 -22.55 -17.48
N ILE A 30 -19.65 -21.69 -17.33
CA ILE A 30 -19.58 -20.71 -16.23
C ILE A 30 -19.86 -19.30 -16.73
N VAL A 31 -19.18 -18.87 -17.80
CA VAL A 31 -19.46 -17.57 -18.44
C VAL A 31 -20.76 -17.63 -19.24
N GLY A 32 -21.10 -18.79 -19.81
CA GLY A 32 -22.36 -19.00 -20.52
C GLY A 32 -22.35 -18.50 -21.96
N THR A 33 -21.17 -18.47 -22.61
CA THR A 33 -21.04 -18.01 -24.01
C THR A 33 -20.33 -19.04 -24.89
N SER A 34 -20.66 -19.05 -26.18
CA SER A 34 -19.98 -19.91 -27.16
C SER A 34 -18.69 -19.23 -27.65
N PRO A 35 -17.63 -19.99 -28.02
CA PRO A 35 -16.39 -19.42 -28.56
C PRO A 35 -16.59 -18.43 -29.73
N LYS A 36 -17.64 -18.63 -30.54
CA LYS A 36 -17.97 -17.78 -31.68
C LYS A 36 -18.37 -16.35 -31.30
N TYR A 37 -18.98 -16.15 -30.13
CA TYR A 37 -19.52 -14.87 -29.68
C TYR A 37 -18.81 -14.32 -28.44
N ALA A 38 -17.79 -15.01 -27.96
CA ALA A 38 -17.05 -14.64 -26.75
C ALA A 38 -16.27 -13.35 -26.96
N THR A 39 -16.49 -12.40 -26.06
CA THR A 39 -15.72 -11.16 -25.99
C THR A 39 -14.34 -11.41 -25.38
N PRO A 40 -13.38 -10.47 -25.52
CA PRO A 40 -12.10 -10.59 -24.84
C PRO A 40 -12.23 -10.71 -23.32
N THR A 41 -13.21 -10.05 -22.69
CA THR A 41 -13.45 -10.21 -21.25
C THR A 41 -13.99 -11.60 -20.88
N ASP A 42 -14.81 -12.21 -21.75
CA ASP A 42 -15.30 -13.57 -21.53
C ASP A 42 -14.15 -14.57 -21.51
N TRP A 43 -13.19 -14.42 -22.43
CA TRP A 43 -11.99 -15.25 -22.49
C TRP A 43 -11.07 -15.04 -21.28
N LEU A 44 -10.90 -13.79 -20.83
CA LEU A 44 -10.18 -13.50 -19.59
C LEU A 44 -10.84 -14.20 -18.40
N ASN A 45 -12.15 -14.03 -18.21
CA ASN A 45 -12.87 -14.63 -17.08
C ASN A 45 -12.80 -16.16 -17.12
N ALA A 46 -13.00 -16.77 -18.30
CA ALA A 46 -12.86 -18.20 -18.48
C ALA A 46 -11.45 -18.71 -18.13
N THR A 47 -10.42 -17.96 -18.53
CA THR A 47 -9.02 -18.25 -18.18
C THR A 47 -8.81 -18.15 -16.68
N SER A 48 -9.22 -17.05 -16.04
CA SER A 48 -9.10 -16.84 -14.61
C SER A 48 -9.81 -17.93 -13.81
N TYR A 49 -11.01 -18.35 -14.19
CA TYR A 49 -11.69 -19.48 -13.54
C TYR A 49 -10.93 -20.79 -13.69
N ALA A 50 -10.37 -21.09 -14.87
CA ALA A 50 -9.57 -22.28 -15.09
C ALA A 50 -8.30 -22.30 -14.21
N ILE A 51 -7.65 -21.14 -14.03
CA ILE A 51 -6.49 -21.01 -13.16
C ILE A 51 -6.89 -21.08 -11.68
N ARG A 52 -7.98 -20.41 -11.29
CA ARG A 52 -8.50 -20.44 -9.91
C ARG A 52 -8.80 -21.86 -9.46
N ASP A 53 -9.44 -22.68 -10.30
CA ASP A 53 -9.75 -24.08 -9.96
C ASP A 53 -8.50 -24.87 -9.53
N ARG A 54 -7.35 -24.63 -10.17
CA ARG A 54 -6.06 -25.27 -9.82
C ARG A 54 -5.47 -24.79 -8.49
N LEU A 55 -5.96 -23.66 -7.97
CA LEU A 55 -5.62 -23.16 -6.64
C LEU A 55 -6.58 -23.65 -5.56
N VAL A 56 -7.83 -24.00 -5.90
CA VAL A 56 -8.85 -24.37 -4.91
C VAL A 56 -8.42 -25.56 -4.06
N GLU A 57 -7.82 -26.59 -4.65
CA GLU A 57 -7.36 -27.75 -3.88
C GLU A 57 -6.24 -27.42 -2.91
N ARG A 58 -5.29 -26.57 -3.33
CA ARG A 58 -4.24 -26.05 -2.44
C ARG A 58 -4.87 -25.32 -1.28
N TRP A 59 -5.82 -24.44 -1.58
CA TRP A 59 -6.52 -23.64 -0.59
C TRP A 59 -7.32 -24.45 0.41
N LEU A 60 -8.11 -25.43 -0.03
CA LEU A 60 -8.85 -26.29 0.89
C LEU A 60 -7.92 -27.12 1.80
N LYS A 61 -6.76 -27.56 1.29
CA LYS A 61 -5.75 -28.26 2.10
C LYS A 61 -5.10 -27.32 3.12
N SER A 62 -4.70 -26.12 2.71
CA SER A 62 -4.14 -25.09 3.60
C SER A 62 -5.11 -24.66 4.67
N THR A 63 -6.34 -24.30 4.30
CA THR A 63 -7.40 -23.94 5.25
C THR A 63 -7.66 -25.06 6.27
N LYS A 64 -7.63 -26.34 5.85
CA LYS A 64 -7.76 -27.46 6.80
C LYS A 64 -6.58 -27.58 7.75
N ALA A 65 -5.35 -27.39 7.25
CA ALA A 65 -4.14 -27.44 8.08
C ALA A 65 -4.05 -26.25 9.06
N GLU A 66 -4.45 -25.07 8.61
CA GLU A 66 -4.59 -23.85 9.43
C GLU A 66 -5.65 -24.04 10.53
N LEU A 67 -6.82 -24.58 10.18
CA LEU A 67 -7.91 -24.86 11.11
C LEU A 67 -7.67 -26.15 11.90
N SER A 68 -6.54 -26.21 12.59
CA SER A 68 -6.11 -27.32 13.44
C SER A 68 -5.93 -26.85 14.89
N PRO A 69 -6.32 -27.64 15.91
CA PRO A 69 -6.25 -27.23 17.33
C PRO A 69 -4.86 -26.88 17.88
N LYS A 70 -3.78 -27.06 17.10
CA LYS A 70 -2.40 -26.78 17.51
C LYS A 70 -1.79 -25.56 16.81
N VAL A 71 -2.49 -24.96 15.85
CA VAL A 71 -1.95 -23.88 15.02
C VAL A 71 -2.41 -22.54 15.57
N LYS A 72 -1.47 -21.65 15.84
CA LYS A 72 -1.75 -20.25 16.17
C LYS A 72 -2.04 -19.49 14.87
N GLN A 73 -3.22 -18.86 14.79
CA GLN A 73 -3.67 -18.08 13.65
C GLN A 73 -3.23 -16.62 13.77
N VAL A 74 -2.80 -16.03 12.66
CA VAL A 74 -2.47 -14.60 12.57
C VAL A 74 -3.52 -13.90 11.72
N TYR A 75 -4.12 -12.84 12.26
CA TYR A 75 -5.09 -12.02 11.55
C TYR A 75 -4.50 -10.65 11.28
N TYR A 76 -4.30 -10.32 10.01
CA TYR A 76 -3.75 -9.04 9.56
C TYR A 76 -4.88 -8.13 9.11
N ILE A 77 -5.23 -7.12 9.92
CA ILE A 77 -6.36 -6.23 9.63
C ILE A 77 -5.84 -4.94 9.00
N SER A 78 -6.33 -4.62 7.79
CA SER A 78 -5.95 -3.39 7.11
C SER A 78 -7.09 -2.81 6.29
N MET A 79 -7.16 -1.47 6.23
CA MET A 79 -8.10 -0.75 5.38
C MET A 79 -7.79 -0.90 3.89
N GLU A 80 -6.56 -1.26 3.52
CA GLU A 80 -6.17 -1.41 2.12
C GLU A 80 -5.31 -2.65 1.83
N PHE A 81 -5.56 -3.28 0.67
CA PHE A 81 -4.75 -4.33 0.06
C PHE A 81 -4.53 -4.01 -1.41
N LEU A 82 -3.37 -3.47 -1.75
CA LEU A 82 -3.05 -3.09 -3.13
C LEU A 82 -2.48 -4.31 -3.89
N MET A 83 -3.32 -5.31 -4.17
CA MET A 83 -2.90 -6.62 -4.69
C MET A 83 -2.28 -6.57 -6.10
N GLY A 84 -2.81 -5.70 -6.96
CA GLY A 84 -2.60 -5.75 -8.41
C GLY A 84 -3.31 -6.94 -9.05
N ARG A 85 -3.13 -7.12 -10.36
CA ARG A 85 -3.66 -8.26 -11.12
C ARG A 85 -3.39 -9.61 -10.45
N PHE A 86 -4.43 -10.44 -10.37
CA PHE A 86 -4.38 -11.76 -9.74
C PHE A 86 -3.89 -12.83 -10.71
N LEU A 87 -4.26 -12.74 -12.00
CA LEU A 87 -3.98 -13.78 -12.99
C LEU A 87 -2.49 -14.08 -13.12
N THR A 88 -1.67 -13.05 -13.27
CA THR A 88 -0.20 -13.21 -13.42
C THR A 88 0.44 -13.80 -12.17
N ASN A 89 -0.02 -13.39 -10.98
CA ASN A 89 0.44 -13.95 -9.71
C ASN A 89 0.08 -15.42 -9.57
N ALA A 90 -1.16 -15.77 -9.88
CA ALA A 90 -1.64 -17.14 -9.81
C ALA A 90 -0.88 -18.06 -10.77
N MET A 91 -0.65 -17.61 -12.02
CA MET A 91 0.15 -18.36 -13.00
C MET A 91 1.60 -18.56 -12.55
N LEU A 92 2.22 -17.53 -11.94
CA LEU A 92 3.56 -17.63 -11.38
C LEU A 92 3.62 -18.65 -10.24
N SER A 93 2.74 -18.53 -9.25
CA SER A 93 2.73 -19.42 -8.08
C SER A 93 2.40 -20.87 -8.43
N LEU A 94 1.64 -21.10 -9.50
CA LEU A 94 1.35 -22.43 -10.03
C LEU A 94 2.45 -23.00 -10.93
N GLY A 95 3.31 -22.14 -11.48
CA GLY A 95 4.30 -22.49 -12.50
C GLY A 95 3.68 -22.88 -13.84
N VAL A 96 2.64 -22.15 -14.29
CA VAL A 96 1.86 -22.51 -15.50
C VAL A 96 1.82 -21.42 -16.58
N TYR A 97 2.67 -20.39 -16.47
CA TYR A 97 2.64 -19.24 -17.39
C TYR A 97 2.79 -19.67 -18.85
N HIS A 98 3.74 -20.56 -19.14
CA HIS A 98 4.04 -21.02 -20.49
C HIS A 98 2.95 -21.92 -21.06
N GLU A 99 2.38 -22.78 -20.22
CA GLU A 99 1.30 -23.71 -20.56
C GLU A 99 0.01 -22.93 -20.87
N VAL A 100 -0.32 -21.91 -20.09
CA VAL A 100 -1.45 -21.01 -20.37
C VAL A 100 -1.23 -20.23 -21.66
N LYS A 101 -0.01 -19.71 -21.87
CA LYS A 101 0.36 -19.03 -23.13
C LYS A 101 0.18 -19.96 -24.33
N GLY A 102 0.60 -21.22 -24.23
CA GLY A 102 0.40 -22.26 -25.24
C GLY A 102 -1.08 -22.53 -25.52
N ALA A 103 -1.86 -22.74 -24.46
CA ALA A 103 -3.30 -23.05 -24.56
C ALA A 103 -4.09 -21.89 -25.21
N LEU A 104 -3.83 -20.64 -24.79
CA LEU A 104 -4.46 -19.47 -25.39
C LEU A 104 -4.04 -19.27 -26.85
N LYS A 105 -2.77 -19.51 -27.17
CA LYS A 105 -2.29 -19.43 -28.56
C LYS A 105 -3.00 -20.42 -29.47
N GLU A 106 -3.21 -21.67 -29.03
CA GLU A 106 -3.98 -22.67 -29.79
C GLU A 106 -5.46 -22.30 -29.94
N LEU A 107 -6.00 -21.52 -29.01
CA LEU A 107 -7.34 -20.93 -29.09
C LEU A 107 -7.39 -19.64 -29.93
N GLY A 108 -6.25 -19.19 -30.49
CA GLY A 108 -6.16 -17.96 -31.29
C GLY A 108 -6.09 -16.67 -30.48
N LEU A 109 -5.71 -16.74 -29.21
CA LEU A 109 -5.65 -15.63 -28.26
C LEU A 109 -4.20 -15.30 -27.87
N ASP A 110 -3.96 -14.03 -27.53
CA ASP A 110 -2.67 -13.53 -27.04
C ASP A 110 -2.74 -13.32 -25.52
N LEU A 111 -1.90 -14.03 -24.76
CA LEU A 111 -1.89 -13.94 -23.30
C LEU A 111 -1.61 -12.52 -22.79
N GLU A 112 -0.67 -11.80 -23.40
CA GLU A 112 -0.28 -10.46 -22.93
C GLU A 112 -1.46 -9.50 -23.09
N LYS A 113 -2.19 -9.58 -24.23
CA LYS A 113 -3.43 -8.83 -24.42
C LYS A 113 -4.52 -9.23 -23.43
N GLN A 114 -4.62 -10.50 -23.04
CA GLN A 114 -5.60 -10.94 -22.04
C GLN A 114 -5.28 -10.40 -20.64
N ILE A 115 -4.01 -10.43 -20.24
CA ILE A 115 -3.55 -9.88 -18.96
C ILE A 115 -3.91 -8.40 -18.86
N GLU A 116 -3.75 -7.63 -19.94
CA GLU A 116 -4.07 -6.20 -19.95
C GLU A 116 -5.56 -5.88 -19.74
N LEU A 117 -6.46 -6.84 -20.00
CA LEU A 117 -7.89 -6.68 -19.76
C LEU A 117 -8.28 -6.84 -18.28
N GLU A 118 -7.42 -7.45 -17.46
CA GLU A 118 -7.70 -7.62 -16.02
C GLU A 118 -7.53 -6.27 -15.30
N PRO A 119 -8.59 -5.75 -14.66
CA PRO A 119 -8.46 -4.54 -13.86
C PRO A 119 -7.64 -4.83 -12.59
N ASP A 120 -6.85 -3.85 -12.15
CA ASP A 120 -6.30 -3.89 -10.80
C ASP A 120 -7.48 -3.86 -9.80
N PRO A 121 -7.50 -4.73 -8.78
CA PRO A 121 -8.51 -4.65 -7.74
C PRO A 121 -8.45 -3.31 -7.02
N GLY A 122 -9.57 -2.59 -6.99
CA GLY A 122 -9.75 -1.32 -6.27
C GLY A 122 -9.80 -1.52 -4.75
N LEU A 123 -8.77 -2.14 -4.18
CA LEU A 123 -8.73 -2.54 -2.78
C LEU A 123 -7.68 -1.78 -1.97
N GLY A 124 -6.90 -0.90 -2.60
CA GLY A 124 -5.91 -0.08 -1.92
C GLY A 124 -5.48 1.13 -2.73
N ASN A 125 -4.65 1.97 -2.11
CA ASN A 125 -4.13 3.20 -2.70
C ASN A 125 -2.60 3.27 -2.61
N GLY A 126 -2.03 3.06 -1.43
CA GLY A 126 -0.65 3.46 -1.13
C GLY A 126 0.35 2.36 -0.80
N GLY A 127 1.45 2.80 -0.18
CA GLY A 127 2.52 1.91 0.30
C GLY A 127 2.07 0.97 1.42
N LEU A 128 1.11 1.39 2.27
CA LEU A 128 0.54 0.58 3.35
C LEU A 128 -0.17 -0.66 2.78
N GLY A 129 -1.08 -0.47 1.84
CA GLY A 129 -1.80 -1.57 1.19
C GLY A 129 -0.90 -2.41 0.31
N ARG A 130 0.16 -1.82 -0.27
CA ARG A 130 1.13 -2.59 -1.04
C ARG A 130 2.04 -3.45 -0.16
N LEU A 131 2.38 -2.98 1.03
CA LEU A 131 3.09 -3.74 2.05
C LEU A 131 2.24 -4.92 2.52
N ALA A 132 0.97 -4.68 2.89
CA ALA A 132 0.03 -5.72 3.27
C ALA A 132 -0.05 -6.83 2.20
N ALA A 133 -0.16 -6.45 0.93
CA ALA A 133 -0.16 -7.40 -0.17
C ALA A 133 1.19 -8.14 -0.38
N CYS A 134 2.33 -7.51 -0.09
CA CYS A 134 3.63 -8.20 -0.10
C CYS A 134 3.75 -9.19 1.06
N PHE A 135 3.27 -8.83 2.25
CA PHE A 135 3.33 -9.68 3.44
C PHE A 135 2.46 -10.92 3.27
N LEU A 136 1.24 -10.79 2.75
CA LEU A 136 0.39 -11.96 2.49
C LEU A 136 1.01 -12.93 1.46
N ASP A 137 1.64 -12.40 0.41
CA ASP A 137 2.36 -13.23 -0.56
C ASP A 137 3.54 -13.98 0.08
N SER A 138 4.30 -13.32 0.95
CA SER A 138 5.39 -13.93 1.73
C SER A 138 4.90 -14.96 2.75
N CYS A 139 3.83 -14.67 3.49
CA CYS A 139 3.22 -15.59 4.44
C CYS A 139 2.76 -16.88 3.73
N ALA A 140 2.04 -16.74 2.62
CA ALA A 140 1.60 -17.88 1.83
C ALA A 140 2.78 -18.69 1.27
N THR A 141 3.83 -18.01 0.80
CA THR A 141 5.05 -18.65 0.27
C THR A 141 5.79 -19.44 1.34
N LEU A 142 5.88 -18.91 2.57
CA LEU A 142 6.54 -19.55 3.71
C LEU A 142 5.62 -20.52 4.49
N GLY A 143 4.35 -20.63 4.10
CA GLY A 143 3.36 -21.48 4.75
C GLY A 143 2.92 -20.99 6.14
N TYR A 144 2.99 -19.69 6.41
CA TYR A 144 2.51 -19.15 7.66
C TYR A 144 0.98 -18.97 7.65
N PRO A 145 0.27 -19.33 8.74
CA PRO A 145 -1.20 -19.32 8.78
C PRO A 145 -1.76 -17.90 8.95
N VAL A 146 -1.94 -17.17 7.85
CA VAL A 146 -2.39 -15.77 7.88
C VAL A 146 -3.71 -15.58 7.15
N THR A 147 -4.66 -14.91 7.80
CA THR A 147 -5.85 -14.36 7.13
C THR A 147 -5.78 -12.84 7.13
N GLY A 148 -5.82 -12.24 5.93
CA GLY A 148 -5.96 -10.80 5.77
C GLY A 148 -7.42 -10.38 5.81
N TYR A 149 -7.78 -9.39 6.64
CA TYR A 149 -9.13 -8.81 6.67
C TYR A 149 -9.13 -7.37 6.14
N GLY A 150 -10.06 -7.09 5.22
CA GLY A 150 -10.29 -5.76 4.67
C GLY A 150 -11.74 -5.54 4.24
N ILE A 151 -12.00 -4.42 3.57
CA ILE A 151 -13.32 -4.10 3.00
C ILE A 151 -13.30 -4.36 1.48
N ARG A 152 -14.38 -4.91 0.95
CA ARG A 152 -14.58 -5.12 -0.48
C ARG A 152 -15.12 -3.83 -1.13
N TYR A 153 -14.25 -2.86 -1.38
CA TYR A 153 -14.66 -1.58 -1.97
C TYR A 153 -15.20 -1.75 -3.40
N GLU A 154 -16.39 -1.23 -3.65
CA GLU A 154 -17.05 -1.31 -4.95
C GLU A 154 -16.32 -0.50 -6.03
N TYR A 155 -15.81 0.68 -5.67
CA TYR A 155 -15.25 1.68 -6.59
C TYR A 155 -13.80 2.09 -6.25
N GLY A 156 -13.12 1.31 -5.42
CA GLY A 156 -11.77 1.63 -4.92
C GLY A 156 -11.68 3.03 -4.31
N MET A 157 -10.53 3.70 -4.49
CA MET A 157 -10.40 5.12 -4.11
C MET A 157 -10.97 6.02 -5.21
N PHE A 158 -10.39 5.93 -6.41
CA PHE A 158 -10.88 6.48 -7.68
C PHE A 158 -9.93 6.07 -8.81
N ARG A 159 -10.42 6.12 -10.04
CA ARG A 159 -9.61 6.10 -11.25
C ARG A 159 -9.24 7.53 -11.62
N GLN A 160 -7.95 7.79 -11.82
CA GLN A 160 -7.44 9.11 -12.15
C GLN A 160 -7.58 9.34 -13.66
N LYS A 161 -8.16 10.47 -14.06
CA LYS A 161 -8.03 11.02 -15.40
C LYS A 161 -7.27 12.33 -15.34
N ILE A 162 -6.53 12.63 -16.40
CA ILE A 162 -5.90 13.94 -16.59
C ILE A 162 -6.61 14.63 -17.74
N GLU A 163 -7.31 15.72 -17.44
CA GLU A 163 -8.04 16.53 -18.44
C GLU A 163 -7.54 17.97 -18.32
N ASN A 164 -7.10 18.58 -19.42
CA ASN A 164 -6.49 19.92 -19.43
C ASN A 164 -5.37 20.12 -18.40
N GLY A 165 -4.59 19.06 -18.14
CA GLY A 165 -3.51 19.04 -17.14
C GLY A 165 -3.97 18.77 -15.70
N GLU A 166 -5.27 18.74 -15.43
CA GLU A 166 -5.84 18.60 -14.09
C GLU A 166 -6.24 17.17 -13.77
N GLN A 167 -6.10 16.78 -12.50
CA GLN A 167 -6.62 15.52 -12.01
C GLN A 167 -8.14 15.59 -11.86
N HIS A 168 -8.82 14.66 -12.52
CA HIS A 168 -10.24 14.36 -12.33
C HIS A 168 -10.42 12.97 -11.76
N GLU A 169 -11.18 12.87 -10.67
CA GLU A 169 -11.57 11.60 -10.06
C GLU A 169 -12.81 11.04 -10.74
N VAL A 170 -12.74 9.79 -11.20
CA VAL A 170 -13.91 9.01 -11.63
C VAL A 170 -13.97 7.68 -10.88
N ALA A 171 -15.15 7.06 -10.81
CA ALA A 171 -15.31 5.78 -10.14
C ALA A 171 -14.43 4.69 -10.76
N ASP A 172 -13.79 3.87 -9.92
CA ASP A 172 -12.99 2.73 -10.38
C ASP A 172 -13.86 1.46 -10.45
N ASN A 173 -14.53 1.25 -11.58
CA ASN A 173 -15.53 0.20 -11.79
C ASN A 173 -14.93 -1.21 -11.97
N TRP A 174 -13.95 -1.60 -11.16
CA TRP A 174 -13.22 -2.87 -11.29
C TRP A 174 -14.10 -4.13 -11.11
N LEU A 175 -15.28 -3.98 -10.48
CA LEU A 175 -16.25 -5.06 -10.24
C LEU A 175 -17.41 -5.11 -11.24
N GLU A 176 -17.50 -4.17 -12.18
CA GLU A 176 -18.64 -4.04 -13.11
C GLU A 176 -18.91 -5.33 -13.90
N LYS A 177 -17.85 -6.05 -14.27
CA LYS A 177 -17.93 -7.32 -15.02
C LYS A 177 -17.71 -8.56 -14.14
N GLY A 178 -17.94 -8.40 -12.84
CA GLY A 178 -17.65 -9.41 -11.81
C GLY A 178 -16.15 -9.55 -11.53
N ASN A 179 -15.82 -10.42 -10.58
CA ASN A 179 -14.44 -10.77 -10.25
C ASN A 179 -14.32 -12.30 -10.22
N PRO A 180 -13.56 -12.93 -11.14
CA PRO A 180 -13.45 -14.38 -11.19
C PRO A 180 -12.66 -14.97 -10.02
N TRP A 181 -12.00 -14.17 -9.18
CA TRP A 181 -11.10 -14.64 -8.12
C TRP A 181 -11.76 -14.80 -6.75
N GLU A 182 -12.98 -14.30 -6.58
CA GLU A 182 -13.66 -14.28 -5.28
C GLU A 182 -14.63 -15.45 -5.07
N PHE A 183 -14.77 -15.84 -3.81
CA PHE A 183 -15.74 -16.81 -3.31
C PHE A 183 -16.68 -16.09 -2.32
N PRO A 184 -17.89 -15.70 -2.75
CA PRO A 184 -18.87 -15.15 -1.82
C PRO A 184 -19.31 -16.22 -0.82
N ARG A 185 -19.39 -15.86 0.46
CA ARG A 185 -19.84 -16.72 1.56
C ARG A 185 -21.24 -16.32 1.99
N TYR A 186 -22.25 -16.73 1.23
CA TYR A 186 -23.64 -16.33 1.47
C TYR A 186 -24.24 -16.92 2.76
N ASP A 187 -23.66 -18.00 3.27
CA ASP A 187 -24.01 -18.68 4.51
C ASP A 187 -23.44 -18.00 5.77
N LEU A 188 -22.50 -17.05 5.59
CA LEU A 188 -21.88 -16.30 6.66
C LEU A 188 -22.32 -14.83 6.57
N LEU A 189 -23.00 -14.34 7.60
CA LEU A 189 -23.40 -12.95 7.73
C LEU A 189 -23.20 -12.52 9.18
N PHE A 190 -22.46 -11.44 9.37
CA PHE A 190 -22.24 -10.84 10.69
C PHE A 190 -23.00 -9.54 10.82
N GLU A 191 -23.68 -9.35 11.93
CA GLU A 191 -24.43 -8.13 12.19
C GLU A 191 -23.53 -7.10 12.86
N VAL A 192 -23.47 -5.88 12.29
CA VAL A 192 -22.70 -4.75 12.82
C VAL A 192 -23.65 -3.62 13.19
N GLY A 193 -23.71 -3.29 14.47
CA GLY A 193 -24.56 -2.23 15.00
C GLY A 193 -23.91 -0.85 14.96
N PHE A 194 -24.70 0.19 14.77
CA PHE A 194 -24.28 1.59 14.91
C PHE A 194 -25.31 2.38 15.70
N GLY A 195 -24.87 3.42 16.40
CA GLY A 195 -25.76 4.29 17.15
C GLY A 195 -26.34 3.62 18.39
N GLY A 196 -27.66 3.72 18.57
CA GLY A 196 -28.36 3.13 19.71
C GLY A 196 -28.04 3.82 21.04
N ARG A 197 -28.26 3.09 22.14
CA ARG A 197 -28.08 3.59 23.50
C ARG A 197 -27.59 2.48 24.43
N LEU A 198 -27.04 2.89 25.58
CA LEU A 198 -26.75 1.98 26.68
C LEU A 198 -27.99 1.83 27.58
N GLN A 199 -28.34 0.60 27.88
CA GLN A 199 -29.34 0.23 28.86
C GLN A 199 -28.65 -0.48 30.02
N GLN A 200 -28.73 0.11 31.21
CA GLN A 200 -28.14 -0.47 32.41
C GLN A 200 -29.17 -1.36 33.11
N GLU A 201 -28.79 -2.59 33.43
CA GLU A 201 -29.58 -3.50 34.28
C GLU A 201 -28.67 -4.09 35.36
N GLY A 202 -28.82 -3.58 36.60
CA GLY A 202 -27.89 -3.89 37.68
C GLY A 202 -26.48 -3.33 37.39
N GLU A 203 -25.48 -4.20 37.43
CA GLU A 203 -24.08 -3.87 37.10
C GLU A 203 -23.76 -4.01 35.59
N ASN A 204 -24.66 -4.61 34.80
CA ASN A 204 -24.46 -4.87 33.38
C ASN A 204 -24.92 -3.69 32.51
N ASN A 205 -24.18 -3.44 31.42
CA ASN A 205 -24.53 -2.44 30.41
C ASN A 205 -24.79 -3.15 29.07
N TYR A 206 -26.01 -3.02 28.55
CA TYR A 206 -26.40 -3.58 27.26
C TYR A 206 -26.44 -2.48 26.20
N TRP A 207 -25.86 -2.76 25.03
CA TRP A 207 -25.95 -1.88 23.87
C TRP A 207 -27.17 -2.29 23.02
N VAL A 208 -28.18 -1.42 22.98
CA VAL A 208 -29.50 -1.71 22.40
C VAL A 208 -29.94 -0.61 21.42
N ASP A 209 -30.99 -0.90 20.66
CA ASP A 209 -31.61 0.02 19.68
C ASP A 209 -30.65 0.49 18.57
N THR A 210 -29.74 -0.39 18.13
CA THR A 210 -28.74 -0.10 17.09
C THR A 210 -29.32 -0.14 15.68
N LEU A 211 -28.71 0.62 14.77
CA LEU A 211 -28.89 0.50 13.32
C LEU A 211 -27.93 -0.56 12.78
N ASN A 212 -28.47 -1.66 12.28
CA ASN A 212 -27.68 -2.83 11.95
C ASN A 212 -27.39 -2.94 10.45
N VAL A 213 -26.13 -3.22 10.12
CA VAL A 213 -25.63 -3.50 8.77
C VAL A 213 -25.10 -4.93 8.74
N MET A 214 -25.38 -5.67 7.67
CA MET A 214 -24.87 -7.03 7.51
C MET A 214 -23.53 -7.00 6.81
N ALA A 215 -22.53 -7.68 7.36
CA ALA A 215 -21.23 -7.89 6.74
C ALA A 215 -21.19 -9.26 6.07
N GLN A 216 -21.11 -9.28 4.74
CA GLN A 216 -20.98 -10.49 3.95
C GLN A 216 -19.50 -10.70 3.55
N PRO A 217 -18.88 -11.85 3.83
CA PRO A 217 -17.51 -12.12 3.43
C PRO A 217 -17.40 -12.56 1.98
N TYR A 218 -16.31 -12.10 1.35
CA TYR A 218 -15.82 -12.53 0.05
C TYR A 218 -14.37 -12.97 0.22
N ASP A 219 -14.10 -14.26 0.00
CA ASP A 219 -12.75 -14.82 0.14
C ASP A 219 -12.02 -14.79 -1.21
N SER A 220 -10.73 -14.43 -1.20
CA SER A 220 -9.81 -14.59 -2.33
C SER A 220 -8.59 -15.37 -1.88
N ILE A 221 -8.08 -16.24 -2.75
CA ILE A 221 -6.89 -17.07 -2.49
C ILE A 221 -5.63 -16.24 -2.69
N VAL A 222 -4.71 -16.28 -1.72
CA VAL A 222 -3.34 -15.76 -1.88
C VAL A 222 -2.40 -16.95 -2.08
N PRO A 223 -1.93 -17.20 -3.31
CA PRO A 223 -1.14 -18.40 -3.59
C PRO A 223 0.33 -18.21 -3.23
N GLY A 224 0.90 -19.11 -2.43
CA GLY A 224 2.33 -19.15 -2.17
C GLY A 224 3.13 -19.62 -3.38
N TYR A 225 4.33 -19.05 -3.58
CA TYR A 225 5.20 -19.44 -4.68
C TYR A 225 5.96 -20.73 -4.39
N ASN A 226 5.96 -21.66 -5.36
CA ASN A 226 6.64 -22.96 -5.27
C ASN A 226 6.30 -23.76 -3.99
N THR A 227 5.06 -23.64 -3.52
CA THR A 227 4.53 -24.37 -2.36
C THR A 227 3.08 -24.80 -2.61
N GLN A 228 2.59 -25.72 -1.79
CA GLN A 228 1.15 -26.04 -1.75
C GLN A 228 0.40 -25.08 -0.81
N ALA A 229 1.11 -24.29 0.00
CA ALA A 229 0.51 -23.36 0.92
C ALA A 229 -0.15 -22.17 0.20
N THR A 230 -1.29 -21.75 0.74
CA THR A 230 -2.01 -20.57 0.31
C THR A 230 -2.65 -19.91 1.52
N ASP A 231 -2.70 -18.59 1.54
CA ASP A 231 -3.43 -17.83 2.55
C ASP A 231 -4.79 -17.35 2.00
N THR A 232 -5.57 -16.70 2.87
CA THR A 232 -6.88 -16.12 2.52
C THR A 232 -6.88 -14.61 2.76
N ILE A 233 -7.41 -13.85 1.80
CA ILE A 233 -7.93 -12.52 2.07
C ILE A 233 -9.45 -12.60 2.15
N ARG A 234 -10.01 -12.16 3.26
CA ARG A 234 -11.45 -12.03 3.48
C ARG A 234 -11.84 -10.56 3.45
N LEU A 235 -12.69 -10.20 2.49
CA LEU A 235 -13.15 -8.83 2.28
C LEU A 235 -14.64 -8.69 2.62
N TRP A 236 -14.97 -7.71 3.45
CA TRP A 236 -16.34 -7.47 3.90
C TRP A 236 -17.09 -6.56 2.93
N SER A 237 -18.26 -7.00 2.45
CA SER A 237 -19.22 -6.16 1.74
C SER A 237 -20.38 -5.83 2.68
N ALA A 238 -20.69 -4.54 2.80
CA ALA A 238 -21.85 -4.08 3.56
C ALA A 238 -23.11 -4.39 2.77
N LYS A 239 -24.09 -5.02 3.43
CA LYS A 239 -25.41 -5.36 2.90
C LYS A 239 -26.48 -4.80 3.85
N ALA A 240 -27.59 -4.36 3.28
CA ALA A 240 -28.72 -3.90 4.07
C ALA A 240 -29.37 -5.06 4.83
N ASN A 241 -29.72 -4.83 6.11
CA ASN A 241 -30.44 -5.80 6.95
C ASN A 241 -31.93 -5.94 6.53
N SER A 242 -32.52 -4.85 6.00
CA SER A 242 -33.90 -4.87 5.50
C SER A 242 -33.95 -4.86 3.97
N ALA A 243 -34.72 -5.81 3.43
CA ALA A 243 -35.08 -5.82 2.02
C ALA A 243 -35.88 -4.55 1.68
N PHE A 244 -35.62 -4.02 0.47
CA PHE A 244 -36.46 -3.09 -0.27
C PHE A 244 -37.89 -2.94 0.27
N ASN A 245 -38.28 -1.72 0.67
CA ASN A 245 -39.62 -1.50 1.21
C ASN A 245 -40.66 -1.51 0.08
N LEU A 246 -41.19 -2.70 -0.21
CA LEU A 246 -42.19 -2.92 -1.27
C LEU A 246 -43.46 -2.08 -1.05
N GLY A 247 -43.81 -1.79 0.21
CA GLY A 247 -44.97 -0.94 0.54
C GLY A 247 -44.78 0.51 0.08
N LYS A 248 -43.61 1.11 0.36
CA LYS A 248 -43.24 2.45 -0.14
C LYS A 248 -43.10 2.45 -1.66
N PHE A 249 -42.46 1.43 -2.23
CA PHE A 249 -42.31 1.31 -3.67
C PHE A 249 -43.66 1.25 -4.41
N ASN A 250 -44.61 0.44 -3.92
CA ASN A 250 -45.95 0.33 -4.50
C ASN A 250 -46.76 1.63 -4.38
N LYS A 251 -46.38 2.56 -3.51
CA LYS A 251 -46.96 3.90 -3.39
C LYS A 251 -46.29 4.95 -4.29
N GLY A 252 -45.27 4.57 -5.06
CA GLY A 252 -44.48 5.49 -5.88
C GLY A 252 -43.37 6.23 -5.11
N GLU A 253 -43.14 5.89 -3.83
CA GLU A 253 -42.11 6.48 -2.97
C GLU A 253 -40.75 5.77 -3.21
N TYR A 254 -40.25 5.81 -4.44
CA TYR A 254 -39.13 4.96 -4.88
C TYR A 254 -37.82 5.23 -4.14
N LEU A 255 -37.48 6.50 -3.86
CA LEU A 255 -36.24 6.88 -3.17
C LEU A 255 -36.26 6.41 -1.71
N GLU A 256 -37.38 6.62 -1.02
CA GLU A 256 -37.53 6.19 0.38
C GLU A 256 -37.59 4.66 0.52
N ALA A 257 -37.98 3.95 -0.54
CA ALA A 257 -37.98 2.49 -0.57
C ALA A 257 -36.56 1.89 -0.60
N THR A 258 -35.54 2.67 -1.03
CA THR A 258 -34.13 2.24 -1.12
C THR A 258 -33.19 2.95 -0.16
N GLU A 259 -33.59 4.06 0.47
CA GLU A 259 -32.74 4.91 1.31
C GLU A 259 -31.96 4.14 2.39
N THR A 260 -32.63 3.26 3.14
CA THR A 260 -31.98 2.44 4.18
C THR A 260 -30.93 1.52 3.59
N LYS A 261 -31.19 0.96 2.40
CA LYS A 261 -30.26 0.10 1.69
C LYS A 261 -29.03 0.88 1.22
N ASP A 262 -29.24 2.02 0.57
CA ASP A 262 -28.16 2.86 0.05
C ASP A 262 -27.24 3.36 1.16
N ARG A 263 -27.81 3.76 2.31
CA ARG A 263 -27.02 4.22 3.46
C ARG A 263 -26.14 3.11 4.04
N SER A 264 -26.65 1.88 4.16
CA SER A 264 -25.88 0.74 4.66
C SER A 264 -24.76 0.33 3.69
N GLU A 265 -25.04 0.30 2.39
CA GLU A 265 -24.08 -0.15 1.38
C GLU A 265 -22.94 0.87 1.14
N ASN A 266 -23.14 2.15 1.43
CA ASN A 266 -22.10 3.20 1.33
C ASN A 266 -20.81 2.88 2.09
N ILE A 267 -20.89 2.12 3.18
CA ILE A 267 -19.74 1.71 3.99
C ILE A 267 -18.70 0.96 3.14
N SER A 268 -19.11 0.13 2.18
CA SER A 268 -18.18 -0.63 1.34
C SER A 268 -18.07 -0.09 -0.10
N ARG A 269 -18.41 1.17 -0.36
CA ARG A 269 -18.33 1.74 -1.73
C ARG A 269 -16.94 2.28 -2.08
N ILE A 270 -16.41 3.19 -1.28
CA ILE A 270 -15.18 3.95 -1.60
C ILE A 270 -14.15 3.82 -0.47
N LEU A 271 -12.89 3.60 -0.84
CA LEU A 271 -11.74 3.64 0.05
C LEU A 271 -11.34 5.09 0.35
N TYR A 272 -11.15 5.42 1.62
CA TYR A 272 -10.79 6.77 2.09
C TYR A 272 -11.71 7.87 1.52
N PRO A 273 -13.01 7.83 1.86
CA PRO A 273 -13.94 8.89 1.47
C PRO A 273 -13.46 10.24 2.00
N ASP A 274 -13.81 11.32 1.30
CA ASP A 274 -13.45 12.68 1.69
C ASP A 274 -13.98 13.00 3.10
N ASP A 275 -13.06 13.21 4.04
CA ASP A 275 -13.32 13.45 5.46
C ASP A 275 -13.17 14.93 5.85
N SER A 276 -13.16 15.85 4.88
CA SER A 276 -13.26 17.29 5.14
C SER A 276 -14.61 17.71 5.73
N THR A 277 -15.64 16.86 5.60
CA THR A 277 -16.98 17.07 6.14
C THR A 277 -17.28 16.18 7.34
N ILE A 278 -18.21 16.57 8.21
CA ILE A 278 -18.64 15.76 9.37
C ILE A 278 -19.21 14.41 8.91
N SER A 279 -19.99 14.39 7.82
CA SER A 279 -20.53 13.16 7.24
C SER A 279 -19.43 12.24 6.70
N GLY A 280 -18.38 12.80 6.10
CA GLY A 280 -17.22 12.07 5.62
C GLY A 280 -16.43 11.41 6.76
N LYS A 281 -16.13 12.18 7.81
CA LYS A 281 -15.53 11.66 9.06
C LYS A 281 -16.36 10.54 9.67
N MET A 282 -17.67 10.75 9.75
CA MET A 282 -18.59 9.73 10.26
C MET A 282 -18.56 8.45 9.41
N LEU A 283 -18.57 8.57 8.09
CA LEU A 283 -18.48 7.41 7.20
C LEU A 283 -17.17 6.65 7.40
N ARG A 284 -16.03 7.35 7.51
CA ARG A 284 -14.73 6.72 7.78
C ARG A 284 -14.73 5.94 9.11
N LEU A 285 -15.24 6.54 10.19
CA LEU A 285 -15.42 5.85 11.47
C LEU A 285 -16.32 4.61 11.34
N GLN A 286 -17.39 4.71 10.56
CA GLN A 286 -18.28 3.57 10.29
C GLN A 286 -17.60 2.46 9.50
N GLN A 287 -16.74 2.80 8.54
CA GLN A 287 -15.94 1.82 7.78
C GLN A 287 -14.97 1.06 8.67
N GLU A 288 -14.22 1.78 9.50
CA GLU A 288 -13.26 1.19 10.43
C GLU A 288 -13.97 0.28 11.43
N TYR A 289 -15.07 0.73 12.03
CA TYR A 289 -15.84 -0.11 12.94
C TYR A 289 -16.47 -1.32 12.24
N PHE A 290 -17.00 -1.14 11.04
CA PHE A 290 -17.55 -2.23 10.22
C PHE A 290 -16.52 -3.32 9.95
N LEU A 291 -15.32 -2.92 9.52
CA LEU A 291 -14.20 -3.82 9.30
C LEU A 291 -13.87 -4.61 10.57
N VAL A 292 -13.64 -3.92 11.69
CA VAL A 292 -13.16 -4.59 12.91
C VAL A 292 -14.24 -5.44 13.57
N SER A 293 -15.51 -5.01 13.58
CA SER A 293 -16.58 -5.80 14.18
C SER A 293 -16.84 -7.09 13.42
N ALA A 294 -16.97 -7.02 12.09
CA ALA A 294 -17.13 -8.22 11.27
C ALA A 294 -15.94 -9.18 11.42
N SER A 295 -14.72 -8.64 11.44
CA SER A 295 -13.50 -9.44 11.59
C SER A 295 -13.39 -10.09 12.96
N VAL A 296 -13.63 -9.36 14.05
CA VAL A 296 -13.60 -9.91 15.41
C VAL A 296 -14.66 -11.00 15.60
N GLN A 297 -15.88 -10.80 15.07
CA GLN A 297 -16.93 -11.81 15.14
C GLN A 297 -16.54 -13.10 14.38
N ASP A 298 -15.97 -12.99 13.17
CA ASP A 298 -15.48 -14.15 12.41
C ASP A 298 -14.33 -14.87 13.15
N ILE A 299 -13.39 -14.11 13.71
CA ILE A 299 -12.27 -14.64 14.49
C ILE A 299 -12.78 -15.46 15.69
N LEU A 300 -13.73 -14.91 16.46
CA LEU A 300 -14.32 -15.59 17.61
C LEU A 300 -15.12 -16.83 17.18
N GLN A 301 -15.91 -16.75 16.09
CA GLN A 301 -16.68 -17.88 15.59
C GLN A 301 -15.77 -19.03 15.14
N ARG A 302 -14.68 -18.74 14.40
CA ARG A 302 -13.68 -19.74 13.97
C ARG A 302 -13.00 -20.38 15.17
N HIS A 303 -12.58 -19.57 16.14
CA HIS A 303 -11.93 -20.06 17.36
C HIS A 303 -12.84 -20.99 18.15
N TYR A 304 -14.10 -20.58 18.36
CA TYR A 304 -15.08 -21.39 19.07
C TYR A 304 -15.37 -22.70 18.32
N HIS A 305 -15.47 -22.67 16.99
CA HIS A 305 -15.65 -23.89 16.20
C HIS A 305 -14.54 -24.91 16.46
N LEU A 306 -13.28 -24.46 16.58
CA LEU A 306 -12.12 -25.31 16.80
C LEU A 306 -11.92 -25.74 18.26
N HIS A 307 -12.05 -24.82 19.20
CA HIS A 307 -11.65 -25.02 20.59
C HIS A 307 -12.82 -25.17 21.56
N GLN A 308 -14.03 -24.77 21.17
CA GLN A 308 -15.27 -24.82 21.96
C GLN A 308 -15.18 -24.04 23.30
N ARG A 309 -14.29 -23.05 23.38
CA ARG A 309 -14.02 -22.19 24.54
C ARG A 309 -13.30 -20.90 24.12
N PHE A 310 -13.32 -19.86 24.96
CA PHE A 310 -12.73 -18.55 24.67
C PHE A 310 -11.59 -18.12 25.63
N ASP A 311 -11.41 -18.80 26.75
CA ASP A 311 -10.37 -18.47 27.74
C ASP A 311 -8.94 -18.79 27.26
N ASN A 312 -8.79 -19.47 26.13
CA ASN A 312 -7.51 -19.78 25.47
C ASN A 312 -7.26 -18.95 24.20
N LEU A 313 -7.99 -17.86 23.95
CA LEU A 313 -7.84 -17.04 22.73
C LEU A 313 -6.39 -16.57 22.53
N LYS A 314 -5.76 -16.02 23.58
CA LYS A 314 -4.39 -15.48 23.52
C LYS A 314 -3.31 -16.50 23.12
N ASP A 315 -3.58 -17.79 23.30
CA ASP A 315 -2.64 -18.86 22.95
C ASP A 315 -2.69 -19.21 21.45
N PHE A 316 -3.86 -19.03 20.81
CA PHE A 316 -4.13 -19.48 19.45
C PHE A 316 -4.38 -18.36 18.45
N ILE A 317 -4.39 -17.09 18.89
CA ILE A 317 -4.68 -15.95 18.04
C ILE A 317 -3.65 -14.84 18.24
N ALA A 318 -3.23 -14.24 17.13
CA ALA A 318 -2.58 -12.92 17.10
C ALA A 318 -3.36 -12.02 16.15
N ILE A 319 -3.67 -10.79 16.57
CA ILE A 319 -4.29 -9.77 15.73
C ILE A 319 -3.29 -8.64 15.52
N HIS A 320 -3.01 -8.32 14.28
CA HIS A 320 -2.09 -7.26 13.91
C HIS A 320 -2.85 -6.04 13.39
N LEU A 321 -2.61 -4.90 14.03
CA LEU A 321 -3.17 -3.60 13.71
C LEU A 321 -2.21 -2.87 12.76
N ASN A 322 -2.59 -2.81 11.48
CA ASN A 322 -1.82 -2.11 10.46
C ASN A 322 -2.20 -0.63 10.43
N ASP A 323 -1.41 0.21 11.10
CA ASP A 323 -1.71 1.61 11.41
C ASP A 323 -2.93 1.76 12.36
N THR A 324 -3.45 2.98 12.52
CA THR A 324 -4.49 3.34 13.51
C THR A 324 -5.92 2.92 13.12
N HIS A 325 -6.18 2.71 11.83
CA HIS A 325 -7.53 2.40 11.33
C HIS A 325 -8.23 1.20 12.02
N PRO A 326 -7.57 0.05 12.28
CA PRO A 326 -8.22 -1.10 12.91
C PRO A 326 -8.21 -1.05 14.45
N VAL A 327 -7.79 0.05 15.09
CA VAL A 327 -7.62 0.10 16.56
C VAL A 327 -8.94 -0.13 17.32
N LEU A 328 -10.08 0.17 16.71
CA LEU A 328 -11.40 -0.16 17.28
C LEU A 328 -11.63 -1.68 17.47
N ALA A 329 -10.80 -2.54 16.89
CA ALA A 329 -10.81 -3.99 17.18
C ALA A 329 -10.54 -4.28 18.66
N ILE A 330 -9.77 -3.43 19.35
CA ILE A 330 -9.47 -3.57 20.77
C ILE A 330 -10.75 -3.45 21.62
N PRO A 331 -11.48 -2.31 21.62
CA PRO A 331 -12.70 -2.19 22.40
C PRO A 331 -13.81 -3.11 21.89
N GLU A 332 -13.81 -3.49 20.61
CA GLU A 332 -14.78 -4.47 20.09
C GLU A 332 -14.53 -5.89 20.61
N LEU A 333 -13.28 -6.37 20.67
CA LEU A 333 -12.97 -7.67 21.27
C LEU A 333 -13.36 -7.69 22.75
N MET A 334 -12.98 -6.64 23.49
CA MET A 334 -13.40 -6.43 24.88
C MET A 334 -14.92 -6.51 25.02
N ARG A 335 -15.66 -5.81 24.15
CA ARG A 335 -17.14 -5.79 24.16
C ARG A 335 -17.72 -7.18 23.92
N GLN A 336 -17.24 -7.90 22.91
CA GLN A 336 -17.74 -9.25 22.59
C GLN A 336 -17.49 -10.22 23.75
N LEU A 337 -16.29 -10.18 24.36
CA LEU A 337 -15.96 -11.05 25.48
C LEU A 337 -16.83 -10.76 26.71
N ILE A 338 -17.00 -9.48 27.07
CA ILE A 338 -17.76 -9.09 28.26
C ILE A 338 -19.26 -9.27 28.01
N ASP A 339 -19.79 -8.59 27.00
CA ASP A 339 -21.24 -8.42 26.83
C ASP A 339 -21.89 -9.70 26.28
N ASN A 340 -21.20 -10.42 25.38
CA ASN A 340 -21.77 -11.57 24.67
C ASN A 340 -21.28 -12.93 25.21
N HIS A 341 -20.12 -12.96 25.90
CA HIS A 341 -19.51 -14.20 26.39
C HIS A 341 -19.29 -14.23 27.90
N GLY A 342 -19.71 -13.19 28.64
CA GLY A 342 -19.77 -13.19 30.10
C GLY A 342 -18.42 -13.09 30.82
N PHE A 343 -17.38 -12.62 30.13
CA PHE A 343 -16.08 -12.38 30.77
C PHE A 343 -16.17 -11.22 31.74
N SER A 344 -15.47 -11.32 32.87
CA SER A 344 -15.17 -10.14 33.68
C SER A 344 -14.27 -9.17 32.91
N TRP A 345 -14.24 -7.91 33.35
CA TRP A 345 -13.36 -6.90 32.77
C TRP A 345 -11.88 -7.34 32.76
N ASP A 346 -11.41 -7.92 33.88
CA ASP A 346 -10.01 -8.32 34.01
C ASP A 346 -9.64 -9.52 33.15
N GLU A 347 -10.55 -10.49 32.98
CA GLU A 347 -10.35 -11.62 32.06
C GLU A 347 -10.31 -11.15 30.60
N ALA A 348 -11.22 -10.27 30.19
CA ALA A 348 -11.24 -9.71 28.83
C ALA A 348 -10.00 -8.85 28.56
N TRP A 349 -9.60 -8.02 29.53
CA TRP A 349 -8.37 -7.23 29.49
C TRP A 349 -7.15 -8.12 29.27
N GLU A 350 -7.01 -9.19 30.07
CA GLU A 350 -5.90 -10.13 30.02
C GLU A 350 -5.79 -10.83 28.65
N GLN A 351 -6.91 -11.24 28.05
CA GLN A 351 -6.87 -11.77 26.68
C GLN A 351 -6.37 -10.70 25.68
N THR A 352 -6.96 -9.51 25.75
CA THR A 352 -6.75 -8.42 24.80
C THR A 352 -5.30 -7.95 24.77
N ILE A 353 -4.66 -7.75 25.93
CA ILE A 353 -3.26 -7.27 25.99
C ILE A 353 -2.24 -8.27 25.43
N HIS A 354 -2.60 -9.55 25.29
CA HIS A 354 -1.73 -10.60 24.74
C HIS A 354 -2.02 -10.93 23.27
N ILE A 355 -3.13 -10.44 22.71
CA ILE A 355 -3.57 -10.74 21.34
C ILE A 355 -3.09 -9.68 20.34
N PHE A 356 -3.10 -8.40 20.73
CA PHE A 356 -2.87 -7.29 19.80
C PHE A 356 -1.40 -6.87 19.68
N SER A 357 -0.99 -6.60 18.44
CA SER A 357 0.25 -5.92 18.09
C SER A 357 -0.05 -4.76 17.13
N TYR A 358 0.77 -3.71 17.15
CA TYR A 358 0.52 -2.48 16.38
C TYR A 358 1.77 -2.04 15.60
N THR A 359 1.61 -1.82 14.30
CA THR A 359 2.63 -1.18 13.47
C THR A 359 2.25 0.27 13.19
N ASN A 360 3.15 1.19 13.51
CA ASN A 360 3.00 2.60 13.14
C ASN A 360 3.73 2.88 11.81
N HIS A 361 3.06 3.59 10.89
CA HIS A 361 3.56 3.91 9.56
C HIS A 361 3.82 5.41 9.33
N THR A 362 3.73 6.24 10.37
CA THR A 362 3.86 7.69 10.27
C THR A 362 4.33 8.33 11.57
N LEU A 363 5.29 9.25 11.45
CA LEU A 363 5.73 10.13 12.55
C LEU A 363 4.95 11.45 12.59
N MET A 364 4.13 11.74 11.58
CA MET A 364 3.36 12.97 11.51
C MET A 364 2.20 12.89 12.51
N GLY A 365 2.24 13.71 13.56
CA GLY A 365 1.22 13.73 14.61
C GLY A 365 -0.17 14.04 14.06
N GLU A 366 -0.26 14.91 13.05
CA GLU A 366 -1.49 15.23 12.33
C GLU A 366 -2.07 14.06 11.53
N ALA A 367 -1.26 13.06 11.21
CA ALA A 367 -1.69 11.84 10.53
C ALA A 367 -2.11 10.74 11.51
N LEU A 368 -1.87 10.90 12.81
CA LEU A 368 -2.38 9.98 13.82
C LEU A 368 -3.84 10.26 14.09
N GLU A 369 -4.65 9.23 13.87
CA GLU A 369 -6.07 9.38 13.91
C GLU A 369 -6.60 9.72 15.31
N THR A 370 -7.48 10.72 15.35
CA THR A 370 -8.23 11.08 16.54
C THR A 370 -9.71 11.23 16.20
N TRP A 371 -10.56 10.84 17.14
CA TRP A 371 -12.02 10.90 16.97
C TRP A 371 -12.65 11.75 18.07
N PRO A 372 -13.53 12.72 17.73
CA PRO A 372 -14.26 13.47 18.75
C PRO A 372 -15.06 12.54 19.66
N VAL A 373 -14.97 12.76 20.97
CA VAL A 373 -15.68 11.94 21.97
C VAL A 373 -17.19 11.94 21.72
N ASP A 374 -17.78 13.08 21.33
CA ASP A 374 -19.21 13.15 20.97
C ASP A 374 -19.55 12.30 19.74
N MET A 375 -18.67 12.24 18.74
CA MET A 375 -18.88 11.42 17.55
C MET A 375 -18.87 9.92 17.90
N LEU A 376 -17.88 9.47 18.67
CA LEU A 376 -17.83 8.10 19.18
C LEU A 376 -19.01 7.79 20.11
N GLY A 377 -19.41 8.73 20.96
CA GLY A 377 -20.55 8.54 21.86
C GLY A 377 -21.88 8.36 21.12
N ARG A 378 -22.05 9.05 19.99
CA ARG A 378 -23.24 8.91 19.14
C ARG A 378 -23.24 7.64 18.31
N SER A 379 -22.08 7.17 17.86
CA SER A 379 -21.99 6.03 16.95
C SER A 379 -21.69 4.70 17.63
N LEU A 380 -20.90 4.72 18.69
CA LEU A 380 -20.34 3.56 19.38
C LEU A 380 -20.32 3.79 20.91
N PRO A 381 -21.48 4.04 21.55
CA PRO A 381 -21.52 4.44 22.96
C PRO A 381 -20.90 3.40 23.90
N ARG A 382 -21.04 2.10 23.61
CA ARG A 382 -20.45 1.02 24.40
C ARG A 382 -18.92 1.00 24.30
N HIS A 383 -18.39 1.16 23.09
CA HIS A 383 -16.95 1.22 22.86
C HIS A 383 -16.33 2.43 23.53
N LEU A 384 -16.99 3.59 23.50
CA LEU A 384 -16.53 4.77 24.23
C LEU A 384 -16.46 4.50 25.75
N GLN A 385 -17.45 3.81 26.33
CA GLN A 385 -17.42 3.41 27.73
C GLN A 385 -16.22 2.50 28.04
N ILE A 386 -15.96 1.51 27.17
CA ILE A 386 -14.79 0.62 27.30
C ILE A 386 -13.50 1.42 27.19
N ILE A 387 -13.37 2.33 26.22
CA ILE A 387 -12.19 3.19 26.04
C ILE A 387 -11.93 4.05 27.29
N PHE A 388 -12.97 4.61 27.92
CA PHE A 388 -12.81 5.34 29.17
C PHE A 388 -12.33 4.44 30.32
N GLN A 389 -12.83 3.21 30.42
CA GLN A 389 -12.38 2.26 31.44
C GLN A 389 -10.93 1.79 31.19
N ILE A 390 -10.52 1.61 29.92
CA ILE A 390 -9.12 1.36 29.55
C ILE A 390 -8.23 2.52 30.00
N ASN A 391 -8.65 3.76 29.69
CA ASN A 391 -7.91 4.97 30.06
C ASN A 391 -7.77 5.11 31.58
N ASP A 392 -8.86 4.92 32.33
CA ASP A 392 -8.85 5.01 33.79
C ASP A 392 -7.92 3.95 34.42
N LYS A 393 -8.01 2.69 33.99
CA LYS A 393 -7.13 1.61 34.47
C LYS A 393 -5.67 1.91 34.18
N PHE A 394 -5.35 2.38 32.97
CA PHE A 394 -3.98 2.75 32.59
C PHE A 394 -3.44 3.94 33.40
N LEU A 395 -4.22 5.01 33.54
CA LEU A 395 -3.78 6.19 34.28
C LEU A 395 -3.58 5.90 35.78
N LYS A 396 -4.40 5.02 36.38
CA LYS A 396 -4.18 4.53 37.74
C LYS A 396 -2.86 3.77 37.87
N TYR A 397 -2.59 2.84 36.94
CA TYR A 397 -1.33 2.11 36.89
C TYR A 397 -0.11 3.05 36.78
N VAL A 398 -0.18 4.07 35.93
CA VAL A 398 0.95 5.02 35.80
C VAL A 398 1.08 5.91 37.03
N ARG A 399 -0.04 6.35 37.63
CA ARG A 399 -0.01 7.15 38.86
C ARG A 399 0.64 6.41 40.04
N GLU A 400 0.49 5.10 40.12
CA GLU A 400 1.17 4.28 41.14
C GLU A 400 2.71 4.29 40.97
N GLN A 401 3.19 4.48 39.75
CA GLN A 401 4.63 4.50 39.40
C GLN A 401 5.20 5.94 39.38
N HIS A 402 4.36 6.94 39.07
CA HIS A 402 4.73 8.35 38.86
C HIS A 402 3.74 9.29 39.57
N ALA A 403 3.64 9.18 40.90
CA ALA A 403 2.57 9.79 41.70
C ALA A 403 2.45 11.32 41.63
N GLU A 404 3.52 12.04 41.27
CA GLU A 404 3.57 13.52 41.28
C GLU A 404 3.57 14.16 39.88
N ASP A 405 3.64 13.38 38.79
CA ASP A 405 3.73 13.91 37.42
C ASP A 405 2.36 13.96 36.73
N ASN A 406 1.54 14.94 37.12
CA ASN A 406 0.23 15.16 36.51
C ASN A 406 0.33 15.56 35.02
N ASP A 407 1.43 16.19 34.61
CA ASP A 407 1.67 16.54 33.21
C ASP A 407 1.90 15.30 32.36
N LEU A 408 2.64 14.31 32.86
CA LEU A 408 2.78 13.01 32.22
C LEU A 408 1.41 12.35 32.02
N LEU A 409 0.57 12.27 33.07
CA LEU A 409 -0.77 11.69 32.97
C LEU A 409 -1.63 12.35 31.88
N ARG A 410 -1.52 13.68 31.73
CA ARG A 410 -2.18 14.43 30.65
C ARG A 410 -1.65 14.03 29.26
N ARG A 411 -0.33 13.97 29.08
CA ARG A 411 0.30 13.61 27.80
C ARG A 411 0.03 12.17 27.36
N ILE A 412 -0.10 11.23 28.30
CA ILE A 412 -0.29 9.80 27.97
C ILE A 412 -1.75 9.33 28.00
N SER A 413 -2.71 10.17 28.37
CA SER A 413 -4.12 9.75 28.40
C SER A 413 -4.60 9.35 26.99
N ILE A 414 -5.55 8.43 26.89
CA ILE A 414 -6.21 8.15 25.61
C ILE A 414 -7.09 9.35 25.20
N ILE A 415 -7.62 10.08 26.18
CA ILE A 415 -8.47 11.24 25.94
C ILE A 415 -7.60 12.49 25.92
N ASP A 416 -7.66 13.23 24.83
CA ASP A 416 -7.10 14.58 24.74
C ASP A 416 -8.17 15.58 25.14
N GLU A 417 -8.06 16.15 26.33
CA GLU A 417 -9.01 17.14 26.86
C GLU A 417 -8.74 18.57 26.34
N GLU A 418 -7.60 18.85 25.69
CA GLU A 418 -7.19 20.21 25.32
C GLU A 418 -7.63 20.62 23.92
N ASN A 419 -7.67 19.67 22.98
CA ASN A 419 -7.98 19.94 21.57
C ASN A 419 -9.40 19.53 21.16
N GLY A 420 -10.40 19.90 21.95
CA GLY A 420 -11.81 19.63 21.62
C GLY A 420 -12.32 18.23 22.02
N ARG A 421 -11.67 17.61 23.03
CA ARG A 421 -12.04 16.33 23.63
C ARG A 421 -12.11 15.19 22.61
N ASN A 422 -10.94 14.68 22.23
CA ASN A 422 -10.79 13.59 21.25
C ASN A 422 -10.22 12.31 21.88
N VAL A 423 -10.54 11.17 21.28
CA VAL A 423 -9.90 9.88 21.55
C VAL A 423 -8.68 9.74 20.63
N ARG A 424 -7.51 9.49 21.22
CA ARG A 424 -6.23 9.27 20.52
C ARG A 424 -6.04 7.80 20.20
N MET A 425 -6.25 7.42 18.93
CA MET A 425 -6.27 6.00 18.55
C MET A 425 -4.90 5.34 18.67
N ALA A 426 -3.83 6.04 18.31
CA ALA A 426 -2.47 5.54 18.50
C ALA A 426 -2.14 5.27 19.98
N TRP A 427 -2.64 6.09 20.91
CA TRP A 427 -2.42 5.89 22.35
C TRP A 427 -3.13 4.63 22.83
N LEU A 428 -4.39 4.44 22.42
CA LEU A 428 -5.15 3.21 22.69
C LEU A 428 -4.42 1.97 22.15
N ALA A 429 -3.87 2.04 20.94
CA ALA A 429 -3.10 0.97 20.33
C ALA A 429 -1.84 0.62 21.15
N VAL A 430 -1.06 1.63 21.54
CA VAL A 430 0.19 1.45 22.30
C VAL A 430 -0.07 0.90 23.70
N ILE A 431 -1.11 1.37 24.39
CA ILE A 431 -1.44 0.93 25.75
C ILE A 431 -1.75 -0.57 25.76
N ILE A 432 -2.58 -1.03 24.82
CA ILE A 432 -3.09 -2.40 24.81
C ILE A 432 -2.14 -3.39 24.12
N SER A 433 -1.46 -2.99 23.04
CA SER A 433 -0.65 -3.93 22.27
C SER A 433 0.54 -4.46 23.06
N HIS A 434 0.84 -5.76 22.96
CA HIS A 434 2.01 -6.35 23.63
C HIS A 434 3.34 -5.95 22.98
N GLN A 435 3.30 -5.58 21.70
CA GLN A 435 4.43 -5.09 20.91
C GLN A 435 3.96 -3.98 19.97
N VAL A 436 4.80 -2.96 19.83
CA VAL A 436 4.63 -1.83 18.92
C VAL A 436 5.88 -1.74 18.06
N ASN A 437 5.74 -1.65 16.74
CA ASN A 437 6.91 -1.53 15.88
C ASN A 437 6.83 -0.39 14.87
N GLY A 438 8.00 0.16 14.56
CA GLY A 438 8.21 0.97 13.36
C GLY A 438 8.59 0.11 12.16
N VAL A 439 8.87 0.78 11.03
CA VAL A 439 8.96 0.15 9.71
C VAL A 439 10.30 0.39 8.99
N SER A 440 11.22 1.07 9.67
CA SER A 440 12.64 1.19 9.38
C SER A 440 13.35 1.49 10.71
N GLU A 441 14.66 1.31 10.76
CA GLU A 441 15.43 1.56 11.97
C GLU A 441 15.33 3.02 12.44
N LEU A 442 15.59 4.00 11.55
CA LEU A 442 15.47 5.42 11.88
C LEU A 442 14.04 5.78 12.34
N HIS A 443 13.02 5.27 11.65
CA HIS A 443 11.64 5.53 12.03
C HIS A 443 11.33 4.99 13.43
N SER A 444 11.77 3.77 13.73
CA SER A 444 11.56 3.15 15.04
C SER A 444 12.27 3.92 16.15
N GLN A 445 13.48 4.42 15.87
CA GLN A 445 14.22 5.29 16.80
C GLN A 445 13.51 6.62 17.03
N LEU A 446 13.11 7.32 15.97
CA LEU A 446 12.39 8.60 16.08
C LEU A 446 11.04 8.44 16.78
N MET A 447 10.34 7.34 16.53
CA MET A 447 9.09 7.00 17.21
C MET A 447 9.29 6.90 18.74
N VAL A 448 10.36 6.26 19.19
CA VAL A 448 10.69 6.10 20.62
C VAL A 448 11.27 7.38 21.24
N GLN A 449 11.96 8.22 20.47
CA GLN A 449 12.57 9.46 20.95
C GLN A 449 11.62 10.66 20.96
N SER A 450 10.58 10.62 20.14
CA SER A 450 9.63 11.73 19.99
C SER A 450 8.20 11.27 20.24
N LEU A 451 7.55 10.66 19.25
CA LEU A 451 6.11 10.44 19.21
C LEU A 451 5.56 9.66 20.42
N PHE A 452 6.26 8.60 20.83
CA PHE A 452 5.87 7.73 21.94
C PHE A 452 6.91 7.73 23.07
N ALA A 453 7.67 8.82 23.24
CA ALA A 453 8.73 8.90 24.24
C ALA A 453 8.24 8.61 25.67
N ASP A 454 7.12 9.21 26.07
CA ASP A 454 6.51 8.96 27.39
C ASP A 454 6.09 7.48 27.55
N PHE A 455 5.57 6.85 26.49
CA PHE A 455 5.23 5.42 26.54
C PHE A 455 6.45 4.51 26.54
N ALA A 456 7.53 4.88 25.86
CA ALA A 456 8.76 4.11 25.87
C ALA A 456 9.45 4.15 27.25
N MET A 457 9.31 5.26 27.97
CA MET A 457 9.71 5.35 29.38
C MET A 457 8.90 4.38 30.27
N ILE A 458 7.58 4.32 30.08
CA ILE A 458 6.67 3.45 30.85
C ILE A 458 6.86 1.96 30.46
N TYR A 459 7.05 1.68 29.17
CA TYR A 459 7.13 0.34 28.60
C TYR A 459 8.40 0.14 27.75
N PRO A 460 9.60 0.07 28.36
CA PRO A 460 10.88 0.09 27.62
C PRO A 460 11.11 -1.11 26.70
N LYS A 461 10.39 -2.23 26.90
CA LYS A 461 10.51 -3.46 26.10
C LYS A 461 9.39 -3.64 25.06
N LYS A 462 8.45 -2.69 24.97
CA LYS A 462 7.27 -2.79 24.09
C LYS A 462 7.58 -2.39 22.65
N PHE A 463 8.56 -1.51 22.45
CA PHE A 463 8.89 -0.97 21.14
C PHE A 463 9.98 -1.78 20.46
N CYS A 464 9.79 -2.09 19.19
CA CYS A 464 10.82 -2.73 18.36
C CYS A 464 10.81 -2.19 16.92
N ASN A 465 11.75 -2.67 16.10
CA ASN A 465 11.82 -2.38 14.67
C ASN A 465 11.62 -3.66 13.88
N ILE A 466 10.81 -3.61 12.82
CA ILE A 466 10.84 -4.56 11.70
C ILE A 466 10.81 -3.75 10.41
N THR A 467 11.97 -3.67 9.76
CA THR A 467 12.11 -2.98 8.48
C THR A 467 11.21 -3.63 7.43
N ASN A 468 10.51 -2.80 6.65
CA ASN A 468 9.65 -3.27 5.56
C ASN A 468 10.40 -4.14 4.54
N GLY A 469 9.63 -4.79 3.67
CA GLY A 469 10.15 -5.55 2.54
C GLY A 469 9.17 -5.65 1.39
N ILE A 470 9.66 -6.13 0.26
CA ILE A 470 8.88 -6.34 -0.96
C ILE A 470 8.97 -7.80 -1.42
N THR A 471 7.90 -8.31 -2.02
CA THR A 471 7.94 -9.67 -2.60
C THR A 471 8.78 -9.70 -3.89
N PRO A 472 9.85 -10.53 -3.97
CA PRO A 472 10.62 -10.70 -5.20
C PRO A 472 9.82 -11.38 -6.31
N ARG A 473 8.74 -12.12 -6.00
CA ARG A 473 7.88 -12.77 -6.99
C ARG A 473 7.24 -11.75 -7.91
N ARG A 474 6.63 -10.71 -7.35
CA ARG A 474 5.99 -9.67 -8.16
C ARG A 474 7.01 -8.67 -8.70
N TRP A 475 7.88 -8.16 -7.83
CA TRP A 475 8.68 -6.98 -8.13
C TRP A 475 9.98 -7.27 -8.86
N LEU A 476 10.34 -8.54 -9.07
CA LEU A 476 11.46 -8.94 -9.92
C LEU A 476 11.03 -10.05 -10.89
N ALA A 477 10.51 -11.18 -10.41
CA ALA A 477 10.18 -12.33 -11.26
C ALA A 477 9.08 -12.03 -12.31
N LEU A 478 8.01 -11.34 -11.91
CA LEU A 478 6.94 -10.93 -12.83
C LEU A 478 7.23 -9.61 -13.54
N ALA A 479 7.69 -8.60 -12.81
CA ALA A 479 7.91 -7.28 -13.38
C ALA A 479 9.06 -7.26 -14.41
N ASN A 480 10.11 -8.04 -14.19
CA ASN A 480 11.34 -7.99 -14.97
C ASN A 480 11.80 -9.40 -15.39
N PRO A 481 11.06 -10.05 -16.30
CA PRO A 481 11.36 -11.42 -16.74
C PRO A 481 12.71 -11.51 -17.45
N SER A 482 13.17 -10.45 -18.14
CA SER A 482 14.48 -10.43 -18.79
C SER A 482 15.63 -10.46 -17.78
N LEU A 483 15.55 -9.67 -16.71
CA LEU A 483 16.54 -9.74 -15.62
C LEU A 483 16.44 -11.06 -14.86
N SER A 484 15.22 -11.54 -14.61
CA SER A 484 14.99 -12.81 -13.94
C SER A 484 15.64 -13.98 -14.68
N GLN A 485 15.55 -14.02 -16.01
CA GLN A 485 16.22 -15.04 -16.81
C GLN A 485 17.75 -14.98 -16.70
N ILE A 486 18.32 -13.77 -16.65
CA ILE A 486 19.76 -13.59 -16.45
C ILE A 486 20.17 -14.17 -15.10
N ILE A 487 19.43 -13.86 -14.03
CA ILE A 487 19.68 -14.38 -12.68
C ILE A 487 19.52 -15.90 -12.67
N ASP A 488 18.45 -16.43 -13.28
CA ASP A 488 18.18 -17.87 -13.35
C ASP A 488 19.31 -18.66 -14.00
N ASN A 489 19.91 -18.11 -15.06
CA ASN A 489 21.02 -18.74 -15.75
C ASN A 489 22.31 -18.79 -14.92
N GLN A 490 22.47 -17.90 -13.94
CA GLN A 490 23.67 -17.82 -13.10
C GLN A 490 23.53 -18.62 -11.79
N ILE A 491 22.38 -18.49 -11.11
CA ILE A 491 22.19 -19.02 -9.75
C ILE A 491 20.93 -19.89 -9.59
N GLY A 492 20.24 -20.22 -10.68
CA GLY A 492 18.98 -20.98 -10.64
C GLY A 492 17.79 -20.15 -10.16
N THR A 493 16.67 -20.81 -9.84
CA THR A 493 15.39 -20.11 -9.58
C THR A 493 15.07 -19.88 -8.10
N TYR A 494 15.90 -20.41 -7.20
CA TYR A 494 15.65 -20.45 -5.75
C TYR A 494 15.69 -19.06 -5.08
N TRP A 495 16.30 -18.06 -5.72
CA TRP A 495 16.33 -16.67 -5.24
C TRP A 495 14.93 -16.07 -5.03
N ARG A 496 13.89 -16.59 -5.71
CA ARG A 496 12.50 -16.14 -5.56
C ARG A 496 11.92 -16.44 -4.16
N THR A 497 12.49 -17.40 -3.45
CA THR A 497 12.15 -17.76 -2.05
C THR A 497 13.30 -17.51 -1.08
N ASN A 498 14.45 -17.09 -1.57
CA ASN A 498 15.62 -16.74 -0.76
C ASN A 498 16.41 -15.61 -1.44
N LEU A 499 15.96 -14.36 -1.27
CA LEU A 499 16.49 -13.21 -2.02
C LEU A 499 17.97 -12.91 -1.70
N GLU A 500 18.49 -13.38 -0.56
CA GLU A 500 19.91 -13.25 -0.20
C GLU A 500 20.85 -13.90 -1.23
N GLN A 501 20.36 -14.86 -2.02
CA GLN A 501 21.16 -15.48 -3.09
C GLN A 501 21.58 -14.50 -4.20
N LEU A 502 20.97 -13.33 -4.30
CA LEU A 502 21.46 -12.29 -5.21
C LEU A 502 22.91 -11.90 -4.92
N GLY A 503 23.39 -12.07 -3.67
CA GLY A 503 24.79 -11.86 -3.30
C GLY A 503 25.76 -12.80 -4.01
N GLU A 504 25.31 -13.98 -4.47
CA GLU A 504 26.13 -14.92 -5.24
C GLU A 504 26.55 -14.37 -6.62
N LEU A 505 25.85 -13.34 -7.11
CA LEU A 505 26.18 -12.64 -8.37
C LEU A 505 27.33 -11.62 -8.21
N MET A 506 27.76 -11.32 -6.98
CA MET A 506 28.79 -10.31 -6.71
C MET A 506 30.09 -10.50 -7.52
N PRO A 507 30.61 -11.72 -7.75
CA PRO A 507 31.80 -11.94 -8.59
C PRO A 507 31.62 -11.47 -10.04
N LEU A 508 30.37 -11.41 -10.54
CA LEU A 508 30.04 -11.03 -11.92
C LEU A 508 29.93 -9.51 -12.11
N VAL A 509 29.95 -8.70 -11.04
CA VAL A 509 29.83 -7.23 -11.13
C VAL A 509 30.92 -6.58 -12.00
N LYS A 510 32.06 -7.26 -12.19
CA LYS A 510 33.15 -6.78 -13.07
C LYS A 510 33.20 -7.51 -14.43
N ASP A 511 32.33 -8.49 -14.65
CA ASP A 511 32.29 -9.26 -15.90
C ASP A 511 31.52 -8.50 -16.99
N ASN A 512 32.19 -8.22 -18.10
CA ASN A 512 31.61 -7.41 -19.17
C ASN A 512 30.40 -8.08 -19.84
N ASN A 513 30.36 -9.43 -19.91
CA ASN A 513 29.23 -10.12 -20.51
C ASN A 513 27.98 -9.98 -19.63
N PHE A 514 28.14 -10.13 -18.31
CA PHE A 514 27.05 -9.90 -17.35
C PHE A 514 26.56 -8.45 -17.41
N LEU A 515 27.46 -7.46 -17.42
CA LEU A 515 27.08 -6.05 -17.52
C LEU A 515 26.34 -5.73 -18.84
N HIS A 516 26.75 -6.32 -19.96
CA HIS A 516 26.05 -6.18 -21.24
C HIS A 516 24.64 -6.80 -21.19
N GLN A 517 24.48 -7.98 -20.60
CA GLN A 517 23.17 -8.60 -20.41
C GLN A 517 22.24 -7.72 -19.56
N LEU A 518 22.77 -7.11 -18.49
CA LEU A 518 22.01 -6.15 -17.67
C LEU A 518 21.58 -4.92 -18.47
N LYS A 519 22.48 -4.36 -19.28
CA LYS A 519 22.20 -3.23 -20.17
C LYS A 519 21.08 -3.56 -21.16
N ASP A 520 21.16 -4.71 -21.83
CA ASP A 520 20.17 -5.15 -22.81
C ASP A 520 18.80 -5.37 -22.16
N SER A 521 18.78 -5.97 -20.96
CA SER A 521 17.56 -6.14 -20.16
C SER A 521 16.94 -4.79 -19.80
N LYS A 522 17.73 -3.83 -19.29
CA LYS A 522 17.27 -2.46 -18.97
C LYS A 522 16.71 -1.76 -20.20
N ARG A 523 17.41 -1.82 -21.33
CA ARG A 523 16.99 -1.20 -22.59
C ARG A 523 15.68 -1.79 -23.11
N LEU A 524 15.50 -3.11 -23.02
CA LEU A 524 14.24 -3.77 -23.39
C LEU A 524 13.07 -3.25 -22.54
N ASN A 525 13.27 -3.14 -21.22
CA ASN A 525 12.24 -2.60 -20.32
C ASN A 525 11.90 -1.13 -20.64
N LYS A 526 12.91 -0.31 -20.94
CA LYS A 526 12.73 1.08 -21.38
C LYS A 526 11.96 1.18 -22.70
N GLN A 527 12.25 0.29 -23.65
CA GLN A 527 11.51 0.22 -24.91
C GLN A 527 10.03 -0.17 -24.68
N ASN A 528 9.77 -1.13 -23.79
CA ASN A 528 8.41 -1.55 -23.46
C ASN A 528 7.62 -0.39 -22.83
N LEU A 529 8.22 0.34 -21.88
CA LEU A 529 7.59 1.51 -21.29
C LEU A 529 7.38 2.63 -22.33
N ALA A 530 8.34 2.87 -23.21
CA ALA A 530 8.20 3.84 -24.30
C ALA A 530 7.03 3.48 -25.23
N ASN A 531 6.81 2.20 -25.51
CA ASN A 531 5.66 1.73 -26.30
C ASN A 531 4.33 1.99 -25.58
N ILE A 532 4.26 1.76 -24.26
CA ILE A 532 3.06 2.05 -23.45
C ILE A 532 2.77 3.55 -23.48
N ILE A 533 3.78 4.40 -23.23
CA ILE A 533 3.63 5.86 -23.27
C ILE A 533 3.20 6.35 -24.65
N GLN A 534 3.73 5.77 -25.73
CA GLN A 534 3.32 6.09 -27.08
C GLN A 534 1.87 5.67 -27.36
N GLN A 535 1.44 4.51 -26.87
CA GLN A 535 0.07 4.02 -27.07
C GLN A 535 -0.96 4.83 -26.28
N ASP A 536 -0.66 5.13 -25.03
CA ASP A 536 -1.62 5.74 -24.09
C ASP A 536 -1.63 7.26 -24.15
N LEU A 537 -0.47 7.89 -24.38
CA LEU A 537 -0.30 9.35 -24.32
C LEU A 537 0.05 9.96 -25.67
N ASN A 538 0.31 9.14 -26.70
CA ASN A 538 0.78 9.60 -28.01
C ASN A 538 2.06 10.45 -27.94
N ILE A 539 2.95 10.15 -26.99
CA ILE A 539 4.24 10.81 -26.84
C ILE A 539 5.36 9.82 -27.13
N THR A 540 6.23 10.18 -28.08
CA THR A 540 7.45 9.40 -28.36
C THR A 540 8.55 9.83 -27.41
N ILE A 541 9.19 8.86 -26.76
CA ILE A 541 10.36 9.08 -25.91
C ILE A 541 11.52 8.21 -26.38
N ASN A 542 12.75 8.71 -26.21
CA ASN A 542 13.96 8.00 -26.57
C ASN A 542 14.36 6.95 -25.49
N PRO A 543 14.33 5.63 -25.78
CA PRO A 543 14.73 4.59 -24.82
C PRO A 543 16.22 4.58 -24.46
N ASP A 544 17.07 5.31 -25.20
CA ASP A 544 18.50 5.44 -24.92
C ASP A 544 18.79 6.66 -24.00
N ALA A 545 17.79 7.49 -23.69
CA ALA A 545 17.88 8.57 -22.71
C ALA A 545 17.80 8.04 -21.28
N LEU A 546 18.40 8.74 -20.30
CA LEU A 546 18.27 8.40 -18.88
C LEU A 546 16.80 8.51 -18.45
N PHE A 547 16.21 7.41 -17.96
CA PHE A 547 14.85 7.42 -17.40
C PHE A 547 14.91 7.77 -15.91
N ASP A 548 14.47 8.97 -15.58
CA ASP A 548 14.48 9.58 -14.25
C ASP A 548 13.07 9.54 -13.67
N VAL A 549 12.84 8.73 -12.63
CA VAL A 549 11.50 8.28 -12.27
C VAL A 549 11.12 8.64 -10.84
N GLN A 550 9.99 9.34 -10.70
CA GLN A 550 9.34 9.63 -9.41
C GLN A 550 7.88 9.16 -9.40
N ILE A 551 7.66 7.90 -8.99
CA ILE A 551 6.31 7.32 -8.85
C ILE A 551 5.93 7.07 -7.39
N LYS A 552 5.01 7.89 -6.87
CA LYS A 552 4.49 7.82 -5.50
C LYS A 552 3.27 8.73 -5.38
N ARG A 553 2.52 8.61 -4.27
CA ARG A 553 1.43 9.54 -3.93
C ARG A 553 1.93 10.99 -4.08
N ILE A 554 1.12 11.87 -4.65
CA ILE A 554 1.48 13.29 -4.77
C ILE A 554 1.22 13.96 -3.41
N HIS A 555 2.28 14.45 -2.78
CA HIS A 555 2.22 15.06 -1.46
C HIS A 555 3.42 16.02 -1.31
N GLU A 556 3.21 17.16 -0.65
CA GLU A 556 4.24 18.17 -0.45
C GLU A 556 5.54 17.61 0.19
N TYR A 557 5.47 16.75 1.23
CA TYR A 557 6.65 16.14 1.84
C TYR A 557 7.43 15.18 0.93
N LYS A 558 6.79 14.63 -0.11
CA LYS A 558 7.43 13.75 -1.11
C LYS A 558 8.15 14.55 -2.20
N ARG A 559 8.00 15.87 -2.17
CA ARG A 559 8.76 16.88 -2.92
C ARG A 559 8.83 16.63 -4.42
N GLN A 560 7.73 16.21 -5.05
CA GLN A 560 7.63 16.28 -6.53
C GLN A 560 7.91 17.70 -7.04
N LEU A 561 7.60 18.71 -6.22
CA LEU A 561 7.92 20.10 -6.51
C LEU A 561 9.44 20.34 -6.61
N LEU A 562 10.28 19.74 -5.74
CA LEU A 562 11.74 19.86 -5.82
C LEU A 562 12.28 19.31 -7.15
N ASN A 563 11.79 18.15 -7.57
CA ASN A 563 12.12 17.56 -8.87
C ASN A 563 11.72 18.52 -10.01
N VAL A 564 10.50 19.05 -9.97
CA VAL A 564 10.02 20.06 -10.93
C VAL A 564 10.94 21.28 -10.99
N LEU A 565 11.42 21.80 -9.86
CA LEU A 565 12.37 22.93 -9.87
C LEU A 565 13.65 22.55 -10.60
N GLY A 566 14.22 21.36 -10.34
CA GLY A 566 15.41 20.86 -11.04
C GLY A 566 15.20 20.64 -12.54
N ILE A 567 14.03 20.17 -12.96
CA ILE A 567 13.65 20.02 -14.38
C ILE A 567 13.68 21.37 -15.09
N ILE A 568 13.08 22.40 -14.49
CA ILE A 568 13.05 23.75 -15.06
C ILE A 568 14.47 24.33 -15.17
N THR A 569 15.30 24.11 -14.15
CA THR A 569 16.72 24.50 -14.16
C THR A 569 17.47 23.84 -15.31
N ARG A 570 17.31 22.52 -15.48
CA ARG A 570 17.91 21.79 -16.60
C ARG A 570 17.44 22.33 -17.94
N TYR A 571 16.15 22.56 -18.10
CA TYR A 571 15.58 23.13 -19.32
C TYR A 571 16.17 24.49 -19.66
N ASN A 572 16.27 25.40 -18.67
CA ASN A 572 16.89 26.71 -18.84
C ASN A 572 18.37 26.60 -19.24
N ARG A 573 19.14 25.71 -18.60
CA ARG A 573 20.56 25.48 -18.93
C ARG A 573 20.74 24.94 -20.35
N ILE A 574 19.88 24.02 -20.80
CA ILE A 574 19.90 23.50 -22.18
C ILE A 574 19.62 24.64 -23.18
N LEU A 575 18.66 25.51 -22.91
CA LEU A 575 18.36 26.65 -23.79
C LEU A 575 19.50 27.66 -23.87
N GLN A 576 20.21 27.88 -22.76
CA GLN A 576 21.38 28.78 -22.72
C GLN A 576 22.58 28.18 -23.45
N ASN A 577 22.78 26.86 -23.37
CA ASN A 577 23.91 26.15 -23.96
C ASN A 577 23.43 24.96 -24.82
N PRO A 578 22.75 25.20 -25.95
CA PRO A 578 22.11 24.14 -26.74
C PRO A 578 23.11 23.18 -27.39
N GLU A 579 24.35 23.63 -27.63
CA GLU A 579 25.41 22.83 -28.26
C GLU A 579 26.24 22.01 -27.25
N GLN A 580 26.02 22.19 -25.94
CA GLN A 580 26.64 21.33 -24.93
C GLN A 580 26.15 19.88 -25.06
N ASN A 581 27.04 18.93 -24.74
CA ASN A 581 26.75 17.50 -24.75
C ASN A 581 25.96 17.07 -23.49
N TRP A 582 24.69 17.47 -23.44
CA TRP A 582 23.75 17.07 -22.40
C TRP A 582 23.40 15.59 -22.50
N VAL A 583 23.37 14.88 -21.37
CA VAL A 583 22.77 13.54 -21.30
C VAL A 583 21.27 13.67 -21.58
N PRO A 584 20.72 13.03 -22.64
CA PRO A 584 19.29 13.05 -22.88
C PRO A 584 18.54 12.43 -21.72
N ARG A 585 17.44 13.06 -21.29
CA ARG A 585 16.72 12.63 -20.08
C ARG A 585 15.20 12.64 -20.27
N VAL A 586 14.54 11.61 -19.74
CA VAL A 586 13.08 11.50 -19.67
C VAL A 586 12.67 11.45 -18.20
N PHE A 587 12.05 12.52 -17.71
CA PHE A 587 11.46 12.55 -16.38
C PHE A 587 10.07 11.93 -16.42
N ILE A 588 9.82 10.95 -15.56
CA ILE A 588 8.58 10.18 -15.52
C ILE A 588 7.95 10.31 -14.13
N PHE A 589 6.77 10.92 -14.10
CA PHE A 589 5.94 11.03 -12.91
C PHE A 589 4.74 10.09 -13.00
N GLY A 590 4.29 9.65 -11.84
CA GLY A 590 3.06 8.89 -11.69
C GLY A 590 2.61 8.90 -10.23
N GLY A 591 1.34 9.22 -10.00
CA GLY A 591 0.84 9.35 -8.65
C GLY A 591 -0.54 9.97 -8.61
N LYS A 592 -1.27 9.71 -7.53
CA LYS A 592 -2.58 10.28 -7.25
C LYS A 592 -2.47 11.31 -6.12
N ALA A 593 -3.18 12.43 -6.24
CA ALA A 593 -3.44 13.35 -5.14
C ALA A 593 -4.75 12.96 -4.45
N ALA A 594 -4.86 13.12 -3.13
CA ALA A 594 -6.15 12.95 -2.46
C ALA A 594 -7.16 14.00 -2.98
N SER A 595 -8.45 13.64 -3.05
CA SER A 595 -9.47 14.47 -3.72
C SER A 595 -9.60 15.87 -3.14
N ALA A 596 -9.47 16.00 -1.82
CA ALA A 596 -9.52 17.27 -1.09
C ALA A 596 -8.18 18.03 -1.02
N TYR A 597 -7.08 17.44 -1.51
CA TYR A 597 -5.74 18.02 -1.37
C TYR A 597 -5.39 18.95 -2.55
N TYR A 598 -5.86 20.19 -2.46
CA TYR A 598 -5.72 21.19 -3.53
C TYR A 598 -4.25 21.47 -3.94
N ASN A 599 -3.31 21.57 -2.99
CA ASN A 599 -1.89 21.81 -3.33
C ASN A 599 -1.29 20.65 -4.12
N ALA A 600 -1.56 19.40 -3.71
CA ALA A 600 -1.10 18.22 -4.45
C ALA A 600 -1.69 18.17 -5.87
N LYS A 601 -2.98 18.49 -6.05
CA LYS A 601 -3.59 18.62 -7.38
C LYS A 601 -2.96 19.73 -8.22
N LYS A 602 -2.62 20.88 -7.61
CA LYS A 602 -1.90 21.97 -8.29
C LYS A 602 -0.50 21.55 -8.74
N ILE A 603 0.21 20.72 -7.97
CA ILE A 603 1.50 20.16 -8.38
C ILE A 603 1.36 19.26 -9.61
N ILE A 604 0.32 18.40 -9.67
CA ILE A 604 0.02 17.59 -10.87
C ILE A 604 -0.19 18.50 -12.09
N ASN A 605 -1.01 19.54 -11.93
CA ASN A 605 -1.31 20.50 -12.98
C ASN A 605 -0.05 21.21 -13.50
N LEU A 606 0.82 21.65 -12.56
CA LEU A 606 2.10 22.26 -12.90
C LEU A 606 3.00 21.31 -13.71
N ILE A 607 3.12 20.04 -13.30
CA ILE A 607 3.90 19.04 -14.03
C ILE A 607 3.38 18.88 -15.47
N ASN A 608 2.06 18.83 -15.65
CA ASN A 608 1.45 18.69 -16.98
C ASN A 608 1.66 19.94 -17.86
N ASP A 609 1.49 21.16 -17.33
CA ASP A 609 1.74 22.38 -18.09
C ASP A 609 3.22 22.52 -18.48
N ILE A 610 4.14 22.15 -17.58
CA ILE A 610 5.59 22.07 -17.88
C ILE A 610 5.86 21.04 -18.96
N SER A 611 5.25 19.86 -18.87
CA SER A 611 5.36 18.79 -19.88
C SER A 611 4.95 19.27 -21.27
N VAL A 612 3.82 19.97 -21.39
CA VAL A 612 3.36 20.54 -22.66
C VAL A 612 4.38 21.54 -23.22
N LYS A 613 4.94 22.41 -22.38
CA LYS A 613 5.93 23.40 -22.83
C LYS A 613 7.23 22.74 -23.29
N ILE A 614 7.82 21.88 -22.46
CA ILE A 614 9.14 21.28 -22.69
C ILE A 614 9.09 20.29 -23.85
N ASN A 615 8.10 19.40 -23.88
CA ASN A 615 8.05 18.33 -24.88
C ASN A 615 7.87 18.84 -26.32
N ASN A 616 7.34 20.06 -26.49
CA ASN A 616 7.10 20.71 -27.77
C ASN A 616 8.17 21.79 -28.12
N ASP A 617 9.17 22.03 -27.27
CA ASP A 617 10.22 23.01 -27.59
C ASP A 617 11.28 22.42 -28.52
N VAL A 618 11.25 22.81 -29.78
CA VAL A 618 12.22 22.34 -30.79
C VAL A 618 13.67 22.76 -30.49
N ARG A 619 13.88 23.81 -29.68
CA ARG A 619 15.21 24.36 -29.38
C ARG A 619 16.07 23.39 -28.55
N ILE A 620 15.42 22.53 -27.75
CA ILE A 620 16.13 21.55 -26.91
C ILE A 620 16.50 20.26 -27.67
N LYS A 621 16.13 20.13 -28.96
CA LYS A 621 16.51 18.99 -29.84
C LYS A 621 16.30 17.61 -29.19
N ASP A 622 15.14 17.40 -28.55
CA ASP A 622 14.74 16.15 -27.89
C ASP A 622 15.61 15.71 -26.69
N LYS A 623 16.47 16.59 -26.16
CA LYS A 623 17.36 16.30 -25.02
C LYS A 623 16.63 16.15 -23.68
N LEU A 624 15.37 16.59 -23.61
CA LEU A 624 14.58 16.57 -22.38
C LEU A 624 13.11 16.26 -22.69
N LYS A 625 12.54 15.30 -21.96
CA LYS A 625 11.10 15.03 -21.92
C LYS A 625 10.60 14.97 -20.49
N VAL A 626 9.36 15.37 -20.28
CA VAL A 626 8.64 15.25 -19.01
C VAL A 626 7.32 14.54 -19.28
N ILE A 627 7.07 13.44 -18.60
CA ILE A 627 5.90 12.58 -18.80
C ILE A 627 5.18 12.41 -17.47
N PHE A 628 3.89 12.67 -17.44
CA PHE A 628 3.02 12.28 -16.33
C PHE A 628 2.14 11.13 -16.80
N ILE A 629 2.33 9.94 -16.22
CA ILE A 629 1.52 8.77 -16.58
C ILE A 629 0.31 8.70 -15.62
N PRO A 630 -0.92 8.81 -16.15
CA PRO A 630 -2.13 8.86 -15.34
C PRO A 630 -2.44 7.50 -14.71
N ASN A 631 -3.27 7.54 -13.66
CA ASN A 631 -3.84 6.39 -12.98
C ASN A 631 -2.81 5.35 -12.52
N TYR A 632 -1.74 5.84 -11.89
CA TYR A 632 -0.73 4.99 -11.28
C TYR A 632 -1.35 3.92 -10.36
N GLY A 633 -0.94 2.68 -10.59
CA GLY A 633 -1.38 1.45 -9.92
C GLY A 633 -0.30 0.37 -10.01
N VAL A 634 -0.61 -0.86 -9.57
CA VAL A 634 0.40 -1.94 -9.51
C VAL A 634 0.77 -2.43 -10.90
N SER A 635 -0.20 -2.55 -11.80
CA SER A 635 0.07 -2.97 -13.18
C SER A 635 1.03 -2.02 -13.87
N LEU A 636 0.77 -0.71 -13.82
CA LEU A 636 1.67 0.28 -14.40
C LEU A 636 3.05 0.30 -13.71
N ALA A 637 3.09 0.14 -12.38
CA ALA A 637 4.35 0.07 -11.64
C ALA A 637 5.25 -1.10 -12.11
N GLN A 638 4.69 -2.24 -12.51
CA GLN A 638 5.44 -3.38 -13.04
C GLN A 638 6.13 -3.07 -14.38
N HIS A 639 5.70 -2.03 -15.11
CA HIS A 639 6.38 -1.58 -16.33
C HIS A 639 7.35 -0.41 -16.05
N ILE A 640 6.97 0.51 -15.17
CA ILE A 640 7.79 1.69 -14.86
C ILE A 640 9.06 1.30 -14.09
N ILE A 641 8.94 0.44 -13.07
CA ILE A 641 10.05 0.15 -12.16
C ILE A 641 11.24 -0.53 -12.88
N PRO A 642 11.04 -1.58 -13.70
CA PRO A 642 12.14 -2.21 -14.43
C PRO A 642 12.83 -1.30 -15.44
N ALA A 643 12.12 -0.29 -15.94
CA ALA A 643 12.61 0.65 -16.94
C ALA A 643 13.42 1.83 -16.36
N ALA A 644 13.31 2.11 -15.07
CA ALA A 644 14.00 3.25 -14.47
C ALA A 644 15.52 3.06 -14.45
N ASP A 645 16.25 4.11 -14.82
CA ASP A 645 17.69 4.22 -14.60
C ASP A 645 17.95 4.90 -13.25
N LEU A 646 17.28 6.01 -13.00
CA LEU A 646 17.37 6.77 -11.75
C LEU A 646 16.01 6.79 -11.04
N SER A 647 16.04 6.59 -9.73
CA SER A 647 14.87 6.56 -8.85
C SER A 647 14.90 7.71 -7.85
N GLU A 648 13.91 8.59 -7.93
CA GLU A 648 13.74 9.79 -7.10
C GLU A 648 13.12 9.46 -5.74
N GLN A 649 13.94 9.49 -4.69
CA GLN A 649 13.58 9.19 -3.30
C GLN A 649 13.85 10.39 -2.40
N ILE A 650 13.25 11.51 -2.77
CA ILE A 650 13.63 12.85 -2.32
C ILE A 650 12.70 13.45 -1.26
N SER A 651 12.07 12.63 -0.41
CA SER A 651 11.26 13.16 0.70
C SER A 651 12.11 14.03 1.64
N LEU A 652 11.51 14.98 2.36
CA LEU A 652 12.26 15.72 3.39
C LEU A 652 12.75 14.76 4.47
N ALA A 653 14.02 14.81 4.86
CA ALA A 653 14.56 13.90 5.87
C ALA A 653 13.77 13.97 7.19
N GLY A 654 13.42 12.81 7.74
CA GLY A 654 12.57 12.65 8.91
C GLY A 654 11.07 12.54 8.61
N THR A 655 10.65 12.52 7.34
CA THR A 655 9.21 12.46 6.97
C THR A 655 8.78 11.14 6.33
N GLU A 656 9.67 10.43 5.64
CA GLU A 656 9.38 9.10 5.09
C GLU A 656 9.68 8.01 6.13
N ALA A 657 8.64 7.33 6.60
CA ALA A 657 8.80 6.27 7.59
C ALA A 657 9.68 5.10 7.10
N SER A 658 9.65 4.80 5.80
CA SER A 658 10.43 3.71 5.20
C SER A 658 10.50 3.92 3.69
N GLY A 659 9.39 3.69 3.00
CA GLY A 659 9.36 3.61 1.54
C GLY A 659 9.65 2.19 1.06
N THR A 660 8.78 1.67 0.20
CA THR A 660 8.97 0.37 -0.47
C THR A 660 9.15 0.54 -1.99
N GLY A 661 8.95 1.75 -2.52
CA GLY A 661 9.22 2.07 -3.93
C GLY A 661 10.71 2.03 -4.25
N ASN A 662 11.52 2.66 -3.39
CA ASN A 662 12.98 2.64 -3.41
C ASN A 662 13.54 1.20 -3.47
N MET A 663 13.04 0.29 -2.63
CA MET A 663 13.44 -1.12 -2.64
C MET A 663 13.19 -1.78 -3.99
N LYS A 664 12.04 -1.51 -4.63
CA LYS A 664 11.69 -2.10 -5.94
C LYS A 664 12.59 -1.58 -7.04
N PHE A 665 12.89 -0.28 -7.01
CA PHE A 665 13.78 0.36 -7.97
C PHE A 665 15.20 -0.19 -7.87
N ALA A 666 15.76 -0.20 -6.65
CA ALA A 666 17.09 -0.75 -6.40
C ALA A 666 17.18 -2.24 -6.78
N LEU A 667 16.16 -3.04 -6.45
CA LEU A 667 16.09 -4.46 -6.85
C LEU A 667 16.10 -4.65 -8.38
N ASN A 668 15.63 -3.67 -9.14
CA ASN A 668 15.63 -3.66 -10.61
C ASN A 668 16.81 -2.88 -11.22
N GLY A 669 17.83 -2.56 -10.43
CA GLY A 669 19.06 -1.91 -10.88
C GLY A 669 18.95 -0.41 -11.16
N ALA A 670 17.89 0.26 -10.71
CA ALA A 670 17.86 1.72 -10.75
C ALA A 670 18.73 2.28 -9.61
N LEU A 671 19.60 3.24 -9.93
CA LEU A 671 20.35 3.97 -8.91
C LEU A 671 19.43 4.97 -8.20
N THR A 672 19.66 5.17 -6.90
CA THR A 672 18.82 6.07 -6.11
C THR A 672 19.47 7.44 -6.01
N ILE A 673 18.69 8.48 -6.33
CA ILE A 673 18.93 9.85 -5.85
C ILE A 673 17.96 10.12 -4.71
N GLY A 674 18.47 10.54 -3.57
CA GLY A 674 17.62 10.63 -2.38
C GLY A 674 18.26 11.31 -1.19
N THR A 675 17.41 11.64 -0.23
CA THR A 675 17.83 12.10 1.09
C THR A 675 18.18 10.92 2.00
N LEU A 676 18.90 11.21 3.09
CA LEU A 676 19.10 10.28 4.20
C LEU A 676 17.81 10.18 5.03
N ASP A 677 16.82 9.48 4.48
CA ASP A 677 15.49 9.32 5.06
C ASP A 677 14.92 7.91 4.83
N GLY A 678 14.08 7.45 5.76
CA GLY A 678 13.45 6.14 5.70
C GLY A 678 14.41 5.00 5.33
N ALA A 679 13.98 4.14 4.41
CA ALA A 679 14.73 2.99 3.94
C ALA A 679 15.86 3.35 2.97
N ASN A 680 16.06 4.63 2.59
CA ASN A 680 17.24 5.00 1.80
C ASN A 680 18.53 4.81 2.62
N ILE A 681 18.46 5.01 3.93
CA ILE A 681 19.59 4.80 4.84
C ILE A 681 19.98 3.33 4.83
N GLU A 682 19.01 2.44 5.08
CA GLU A 682 19.24 1.00 5.09
C GLU A 682 19.71 0.50 3.71
N ILE A 683 19.15 1.02 2.61
CA ILE A 683 19.66 0.71 1.26
C ILE A 683 21.12 1.13 1.15
N GLY A 684 21.48 2.34 1.58
CA GLY A 684 22.87 2.82 1.58
C GLY A 684 23.83 1.99 2.43
N GLU A 685 23.37 1.49 3.58
CA GLU A 685 24.16 0.60 4.44
C GLU A 685 24.46 -0.76 3.77
N HIS A 686 23.53 -1.28 2.98
CA HIS A 686 23.70 -2.55 2.26
C HIS A 686 24.43 -2.41 0.92
N VAL A 687 24.06 -1.39 0.12
CA VAL A 687 24.59 -1.20 -1.24
C VAL A 687 25.87 -0.34 -1.26
N GLY A 688 26.19 0.35 -0.18
CA GLY A 688 27.24 1.35 -0.10
C GLY A 688 26.77 2.74 -0.59
N PHE A 689 26.91 3.76 0.26
CA PHE A 689 26.51 5.14 -0.06
C PHE A 689 27.22 5.71 -1.29
N GLU A 690 28.42 5.23 -1.63
CA GLU A 690 29.13 5.61 -2.85
C GLU A 690 28.42 5.14 -4.13
N ASN A 691 27.49 4.18 -4.03
CA ASN A 691 26.68 3.65 -5.13
C ASN A 691 25.30 4.31 -5.20
N MET A 692 25.06 5.33 -4.39
CA MET A 692 23.87 6.17 -4.39
C MET A 692 24.24 7.64 -4.64
N PHE A 693 23.22 8.44 -4.95
CA PHE A 693 23.33 9.89 -5.07
C PHE A 693 22.61 10.55 -3.89
N ILE A 694 23.30 10.61 -2.76
CA ILE A 694 22.76 11.21 -1.54
C ILE A 694 22.96 12.73 -1.54
N PHE A 695 21.92 13.47 -1.18
CA PHE A 695 21.95 14.93 -1.07
C PHE A 695 21.04 15.45 0.06
N GLY A 696 21.09 16.76 0.28
CA GLY A 696 20.20 17.47 1.18
C GLY A 696 20.59 17.33 2.64
N HIS A 697 19.80 17.97 3.49
CA HIS A 697 19.97 17.93 4.94
C HIS A 697 19.51 16.58 5.51
N ASN A 698 20.17 16.10 6.56
CA ASN A 698 19.67 14.97 7.35
C ASN A 698 18.56 15.41 8.32
N ALA A 699 17.87 14.46 8.97
CA ALA A 699 16.71 14.76 9.82
C ALA A 699 17.04 15.72 10.99
N GLN A 700 18.24 15.63 11.58
CA GLN A 700 18.67 16.53 12.64
C GLN A 700 18.91 17.95 12.09
N GLU A 701 19.61 18.06 10.97
CA GLU A 701 19.88 19.34 10.30
C GLU A 701 18.58 20.03 9.85
N VAL A 702 17.59 19.26 9.37
CA VAL A 702 16.25 19.76 9.04
C VAL A 702 15.57 20.38 10.27
N ALA A 703 15.62 19.71 11.42
CA ALA A 703 15.04 20.20 12.67
C ALA A 703 15.75 21.47 13.17
N GLU A 704 17.08 21.51 13.12
CA GLU A 704 17.88 22.67 13.50
C GLU A 704 17.68 23.86 12.57
N LEU A 705 17.63 23.62 11.26
CA LEU A 705 17.39 24.66 10.26
C LEU A 705 16.00 25.27 10.44
N ARG A 706 14.97 24.45 10.73
CA ARG A 706 13.58 24.89 10.90
C ARG A 706 13.42 26.03 11.90
N LEU A 707 14.23 26.06 12.96
CA LEU A 707 14.19 27.09 14.00
C LEU A 707 14.61 28.49 13.51
N ARG A 708 15.34 28.55 12.39
CA ARG A 708 15.93 29.78 11.84
C ARG A 708 15.74 29.90 10.32
N TYR A 709 14.82 29.13 9.77
CA TYR A 709 14.67 28.96 8.33
C TYR A 709 14.08 30.22 7.68
N SER A 710 14.73 30.70 6.62
CA SER A 710 14.25 31.82 5.81
C SER A 710 14.28 31.42 4.33
N PRO A 711 13.14 30.98 3.76
CA PRO A 711 13.08 30.56 2.35
C PRO A 711 13.44 31.69 1.38
N ARG A 712 13.03 32.93 1.72
CA ARG A 712 13.33 34.15 0.96
C ARG A 712 14.82 34.30 0.68
N ARG A 713 15.67 33.98 1.67
CA ARG A 713 17.12 34.08 1.54
C ARG A 713 17.66 33.17 0.42
N TYR A 714 17.19 31.91 0.36
CA TYR A 714 17.59 30.97 -0.69
C TYR A 714 17.15 31.47 -2.07
N TYR A 715 15.96 32.06 -2.16
CA TYR A 715 15.46 32.67 -3.39
C TYR A 715 16.27 33.90 -3.84
N ASP A 716 16.70 34.75 -2.92
CA ASP A 716 17.45 35.97 -3.25
C ASP A 716 18.93 35.68 -3.60
N GLU A 717 19.53 34.66 -2.99
CA GLU A 717 20.95 34.33 -3.15
C GLU A 717 21.25 33.42 -4.36
N ASP A 718 20.29 32.60 -4.82
CA ASP A 718 20.47 31.66 -5.94
C ASP A 718 19.76 32.13 -7.21
N ILE A 719 20.54 32.57 -8.21
CA ILE A 719 20.02 33.13 -9.47
C ILE A 719 19.20 32.14 -10.31
N GLU A 720 19.55 30.85 -10.28
CA GLU A 720 18.84 29.83 -11.04
C GLU A 720 17.50 29.54 -10.36
N LEU A 721 17.51 29.38 -9.03
CA LEU A 721 16.30 29.21 -8.24
C LEU A 721 15.34 30.41 -8.41
N HIS A 722 15.88 31.62 -8.31
CA HIS A 722 15.14 32.87 -8.53
C HIS A 722 14.44 32.85 -9.90
N THR A 723 15.16 32.44 -10.95
CA THR A 723 14.62 32.36 -12.31
C THR A 723 13.50 31.33 -12.42
N VAL A 724 13.71 30.13 -11.88
CA VAL A 724 12.73 29.03 -11.90
C VAL A 724 11.44 29.42 -11.19
N LEU A 725 11.54 29.97 -9.98
CA LEU A 725 10.38 30.35 -9.19
C LEU A 725 9.59 31.49 -9.83
N ASN A 726 10.27 32.45 -10.45
CA ASN A 726 9.59 33.48 -11.22
C ASN A 726 8.87 32.93 -12.46
N GLN A 727 9.48 31.98 -13.20
CA GLN A 727 8.81 31.33 -14.33
C GLN A 727 7.54 30.59 -13.90
N ILE A 728 7.54 29.96 -12.73
CA ILE A 728 6.33 29.35 -12.16
C ILE A 728 5.28 30.42 -11.84
N ALA A 729 5.69 31.54 -11.24
CA ALA A 729 4.77 32.57 -10.76
C ALA A 729 4.21 33.52 -11.85
N ASN A 730 4.91 33.70 -12.98
CA ASN A 730 4.63 34.78 -13.95
C ASN A 730 3.99 34.31 -15.27
N GLY A 731 3.46 33.10 -15.33
CA GLY A 731 2.78 32.58 -16.51
C GLY A 731 3.67 32.02 -17.61
N PHE A 732 4.96 31.78 -17.36
CA PHE A 732 5.87 31.23 -18.37
C PHE A 732 5.39 29.87 -18.93
N PHE A 733 4.83 29.01 -18.06
CA PHE A 733 4.29 27.70 -18.43
C PHE A 733 2.82 27.72 -18.84
N ASN A 734 2.09 28.80 -18.51
CA ASN A 734 0.69 28.96 -18.89
C ASN A 734 0.36 30.44 -19.15
N GLN A 735 0.46 30.87 -20.41
CA GLN A 735 0.25 32.27 -20.80
C GLN A 735 -1.23 32.69 -20.71
N ASN A 736 -2.16 31.74 -20.79
CA ASN A 736 -3.59 32.01 -20.72
C ASN A 736 -4.05 32.28 -19.28
N ASN A 737 -3.31 31.78 -18.29
CA ASN A 737 -3.57 32.03 -16.87
C ASN A 737 -2.25 32.28 -16.12
N PRO A 738 -1.70 33.51 -16.19
CA PRO A 738 -0.37 33.79 -15.66
C PRO A 738 -0.21 33.56 -14.16
N ASP A 739 -1.27 33.79 -13.39
CA ASP A 739 -1.27 33.65 -11.92
C ASP A 739 -1.62 32.22 -11.44
N LYS A 740 -1.83 31.27 -12.36
CA LYS A 740 -2.31 29.90 -12.05
C LYS A 740 -1.52 29.20 -10.93
N TYR A 741 -0.21 29.40 -10.90
CA TYR A 741 0.71 28.76 -9.96
C TYR A 741 1.31 29.69 -8.92
N LYS A 742 0.82 30.94 -8.83
CA LYS A 742 1.29 31.90 -7.83
C LYS A 742 1.20 31.37 -6.40
N SER A 743 0.16 30.61 -6.06
CA SER A 743 0.04 30.01 -4.74
C SER A 743 1.15 29.01 -4.39
N ILE A 744 1.78 28.37 -5.38
CA ILE A 744 2.94 27.49 -5.16
C ILE A 744 4.15 28.34 -4.77
N PHE A 745 4.37 29.46 -5.48
CA PHE A 745 5.38 30.44 -5.12
C PHE A 745 5.15 30.98 -3.71
N ASP A 746 3.94 31.43 -3.40
CA ASP A 746 3.59 31.98 -2.08
C ASP A 746 3.82 30.93 -0.97
N SER A 747 3.48 29.66 -1.22
CA SER A 747 3.73 28.57 -0.28
C SER A 747 5.22 28.38 0.04
N LEU A 748 6.09 28.59 -0.94
CA LEU A 748 7.53 28.42 -0.77
C LEU A 748 8.20 29.66 -0.17
N ILE A 749 7.74 30.86 -0.53
CA ILE A 749 8.45 32.10 -0.17
C ILE A 749 7.80 32.82 1.00
N GLU A 750 6.48 32.96 0.97
CA GLU A 750 5.72 33.79 1.91
C GLU A 750 5.17 32.97 3.09
N PHE A 751 4.91 31.67 2.88
CA PHE A 751 4.33 30.77 3.91
C PHE A 751 5.34 29.76 4.49
N GLY A 752 6.64 30.05 4.34
CA GLY A 752 7.70 29.44 5.14
C GLY A 752 8.28 28.12 4.61
N ASP A 753 7.85 27.62 3.44
CA ASP A 753 8.33 26.36 2.83
C ASP A 753 8.48 25.24 3.87
N HIS A 754 7.34 24.80 4.39
CA HIS A 754 7.30 23.82 5.49
C HIS A 754 8.15 22.56 5.23
N TYR A 755 8.30 22.16 3.97
CA TYR A 755 9.06 20.97 3.58
C TYR A 755 10.47 21.27 3.08
N GLN A 756 10.98 22.49 3.33
CA GLN A 756 12.34 22.95 3.07
C GLN A 756 12.83 22.58 1.65
N VAL A 757 11.95 22.69 0.66
CA VAL A 757 12.24 22.48 -0.76
C VAL A 757 13.38 23.39 -1.21
N LEU A 758 13.39 24.66 -0.80
CA LEU A 758 14.41 25.63 -1.22
C LEU A 758 15.75 25.40 -0.53
N ALA A 759 15.74 24.83 0.69
CA ALA A 759 16.96 24.53 1.42
C ALA A 759 17.80 23.44 0.72
N ASP A 760 17.13 22.45 0.12
CA ASP A 760 17.76 21.32 -0.57
C ASP A 760 17.90 21.52 -2.08
N TYR A 761 17.37 22.61 -2.64
CA TYR A 761 17.36 22.84 -4.09
C TYR A 761 18.76 22.79 -4.72
N ARG A 762 19.73 23.53 -4.16
CA ARG A 762 21.07 23.61 -4.75
C ARG A 762 21.80 22.27 -4.68
N SER A 763 21.77 21.59 -3.53
CA SER A 763 22.41 20.28 -3.37
C SER A 763 21.75 19.20 -4.24
N TYR A 764 20.44 19.28 -4.47
CA TYR A 764 19.74 18.43 -5.43
C TYR A 764 20.22 18.65 -6.87
N VAL A 765 20.28 19.91 -7.33
CA VAL A 765 20.74 20.26 -8.68
C VAL A 765 22.19 19.81 -8.91
N ASP A 766 23.08 20.07 -7.96
CA ASP A 766 24.50 19.68 -8.08
C ASP A 766 24.69 18.15 -8.07
N THR A 767 23.83 17.44 -7.34
CA THR A 767 23.78 15.98 -7.33
C THR A 767 23.24 15.44 -8.65
N GLN A 768 22.24 16.09 -9.26
CA GLN A 768 21.75 15.74 -10.59
C GLN A 768 22.83 15.94 -11.68
N ASP A 769 23.70 16.93 -11.54
CA ASP A 769 24.88 17.09 -12.40
C ASP A 769 25.89 15.94 -12.21
N SER A 770 25.98 15.38 -11.00
CA SER A 770 26.79 14.19 -10.71
C SER A 770 26.22 12.92 -11.36
N VAL A 771 24.90 12.80 -11.41
CA VAL A 771 24.22 11.72 -12.14
C VAL A 771 24.61 11.75 -13.62
N ASP A 772 24.56 12.93 -14.26
CA ASP A 772 24.95 13.07 -15.67
C ASP A 772 26.40 12.65 -15.92
N ARG A 773 27.33 13.08 -15.05
CA ARG A 773 28.74 12.69 -15.15
C ARG A 773 28.94 11.18 -15.08
N LEU A 774 28.24 10.50 -14.16
CA LEU A 774 28.36 9.06 -14.01
C LEU A 774 27.69 8.29 -15.16
N TYR A 775 26.54 8.76 -15.64
CA TYR A 775 25.83 8.10 -16.74
C TYR A 775 26.61 8.15 -18.07
N GLN A 776 27.50 9.13 -18.24
CA GLN A 776 28.44 9.18 -19.37
C GLN A 776 29.51 8.08 -19.28
N ASP A 777 29.83 7.57 -18.10
CA ASP A 777 30.65 6.36 -17.91
C ASP A 777 29.75 5.14 -17.74
N GLU A 778 29.32 4.59 -18.89
CA GLU A 778 28.41 3.45 -18.96
C GLU A 778 28.90 2.24 -18.13
N ASN A 779 30.19 1.95 -18.14
CA ASN A 779 30.75 0.82 -17.38
C ASN A 779 30.66 1.08 -15.89
N ALA A 780 30.96 2.28 -15.42
CA ALA A 780 30.83 2.63 -14.00
C ALA A 780 29.36 2.60 -13.56
N TRP A 781 28.44 3.09 -14.39
CA TRP A 781 27.00 3.03 -14.13
C TRP A 781 26.50 1.58 -13.99
N LEU A 782 26.80 0.73 -14.98
CA LEU A 782 26.37 -0.67 -14.99
C LEU A 782 26.93 -1.46 -13.80
N ARG A 783 28.19 -1.20 -13.42
CA ARG A 783 28.80 -1.81 -12.22
C ARG A 783 28.05 -1.45 -10.95
N LYS A 784 27.66 -0.19 -10.79
CA LYS A 784 26.88 0.26 -9.63
C LYS A 784 25.49 -0.38 -9.64
N SER A 785 24.81 -0.38 -10.78
CA SER A 785 23.52 -1.06 -10.93
C SER A 785 23.60 -2.55 -10.57
N ALA A 786 24.62 -3.26 -11.06
CA ALA A 786 24.85 -4.67 -10.77
C ALA A 786 25.09 -4.90 -9.28
N LEU A 787 25.94 -4.08 -8.65
CA LEU A 787 26.23 -4.15 -7.22
C LEU A 787 24.97 -3.91 -6.40
N THR A 788 24.17 -2.90 -6.74
CA THR A 788 22.88 -2.62 -6.11
C THR A 788 22.01 -3.88 -6.13
N ILE A 789 21.78 -4.49 -7.29
CA ILE A 789 20.98 -5.73 -7.41
C ILE A 789 21.49 -6.82 -6.47
N CYS A 790 22.80 -7.06 -6.43
CA CYS A 790 23.41 -8.11 -5.61
C CYS A 790 23.18 -7.92 -4.10
N GLN A 791 22.99 -6.68 -3.65
CA GLN A 791 22.89 -6.31 -2.23
C GLN A 791 21.44 -6.10 -1.75
N MET A 792 20.43 -6.37 -2.57
CA MET A 792 19.03 -6.15 -2.22
C MET A 792 18.35 -7.31 -1.44
N GLY A 793 19.10 -8.37 -1.09
CA GLY A 793 18.57 -9.55 -0.39
C GLY A 793 17.76 -9.23 0.88
N TYR A 794 18.30 -8.34 1.73
CA TYR A 794 17.71 -7.95 3.01
C TYR A 794 16.29 -7.37 2.90
N PHE A 795 15.96 -6.76 1.76
CA PHE A 795 14.67 -6.08 1.55
C PHE A 795 13.55 -7.01 1.08
N SER A 796 13.75 -8.33 1.16
CA SER A 796 12.67 -9.30 0.94
C SER A 796 11.58 -9.19 2.01
N ALA A 797 10.32 -9.19 1.58
CA ALA A 797 9.19 -9.31 2.49
C ALA A 797 9.20 -10.64 3.27
N ASP A 798 9.85 -11.69 2.75
CA ASP A 798 9.98 -13.00 3.42
C ASP A 798 10.76 -12.87 4.73
N ARG A 799 11.83 -12.07 4.72
CA ARG A 799 12.63 -11.74 5.90
C ARG A 799 11.78 -10.99 6.91
N ALA A 800 11.08 -9.94 6.47
CA ALA A 800 10.23 -9.13 7.34
C ALA A 800 9.14 -9.98 8.03
N VAL A 801 8.36 -10.78 7.28
CA VAL A 801 7.30 -11.61 7.89
C VAL A 801 7.85 -12.71 8.80
N THR A 802 9.03 -13.26 8.49
CA THR A 802 9.71 -14.22 9.37
C THR A 802 10.06 -13.57 10.72
N GLU A 803 10.55 -12.33 10.70
CA GLU A 803 10.78 -11.57 11.93
C GLU A 803 9.49 -11.31 12.72
N TYR A 804 8.39 -10.92 12.04
CA TYR A 804 7.09 -10.75 12.71
C TYR A 804 6.64 -12.05 13.37
N MET A 805 6.72 -13.18 12.66
CA MET A 805 6.34 -14.51 13.18
C MET A 805 7.17 -14.89 14.40
N GLN A 806 8.48 -14.68 14.36
CA GLN A 806 9.40 -15.08 15.43
C GLN A 806 9.38 -14.13 16.63
N ARG A 807 9.29 -12.81 16.41
CA ARG A 807 9.48 -11.79 17.45
C ARG A 807 8.16 -11.32 18.04
N ILE A 808 7.11 -11.20 17.23
CA ILE A 808 5.84 -10.58 17.61
C ILE A 808 4.73 -11.63 17.72
N TRP A 809 4.32 -12.25 16.61
CA TRP A 809 3.10 -13.07 16.56
C TRP A 809 3.27 -14.44 17.23
N LYS A 810 4.50 -14.95 17.30
CA LYS A 810 4.83 -16.27 17.86
C LYS A 810 4.04 -17.40 17.20
N ALA A 811 3.90 -17.34 15.88
CA ALA A 811 3.27 -18.36 15.06
C ALA A 811 4.32 -19.10 14.21
N SER A 812 3.97 -20.30 13.74
CA SER A 812 4.86 -21.19 12.99
C SER A 812 4.20 -21.62 11.69
N ALA A 813 5.01 -22.01 10.71
CA ALA A 813 4.51 -22.51 9.45
C ALA A 813 3.68 -23.78 9.63
N ILE A 814 2.63 -23.93 8.82
CA ILE A 814 1.79 -25.12 8.80
C ILE A 814 2.50 -26.28 8.12
N THR A 815 2.10 -27.50 8.45
CA THR A 815 2.54 -28.73 7.77
C THR A 815 1.41 -29.22 6.87
N LEU A 816 1.68 -29.40 5.57
CA LEU A 816 0.71 -29.78 4.53
C LEU A 816 0.84 -31.23 4.08
#